data_AF-A0A506XV01-F1
#
_entry.id   AF-A0A506XV01-F1
#
_cell.length_a   1.000
_cell.length_b   1.000
_cell.length_c   1.000
_cell.angle_alpha   90.00
_cell.angle_beta   90.00
_cell.angle_gamma   90.00
#
_symmetry.space_group_name_H-M   'P 1'
#
loop_
_entity.id
_entity.type
_entity.pdbx_description
1 polymer ?
#
loop_
_entity_poly.entity_id
_entity_poly.type
_entity_poly.pdbx_seq_one_letter_code
_entity_poly.pdbx_strand_id
1 'polypeptide(L)'
;MLRLVLAALTATIILIGGVAAGVPATDPARAETGAAPSASASPGGANASSAAASGNAGGASTETSDGGAADAVPAGAGDDTSEGPEPGAGSRGVVAAPTTSVLLNELSNGSSRSSADGFVELRNWGASTVKLDGWKLYRCSVGGLRANDGAVEADLRGQTLEPGQILTISRIGLPGALHISQSYPRSGFGLWLEDPQGRVADRVGVYPNRPWMTTSECTGERNLPSTLDWSTDQSWQRRASTGDVSADWIAARSTVDAPNATAEPARDDSGIVISEFAPAGPAGGGDEVVELRNDGASTVDIGGWQLMRCSASGRLESGYRQATIAAGTTLAPGERWLAGGPGYERRDREPQPDARYRTGFADAGSGVLLRTSDDVLVDRVAMSQYGDSACQNGDDKLAAILDPVAGESWQRVEPEGDVGARAGAGASGSGSAAAATGWIIAPRTPGARTADAESSVYRAAAALQQTGVYAAKAADRGVAISEIANDPGAPVLPADLTQRNFIEIANYGRSTIDIGGWTLRRCMADGLRAPGVQSTVPAGTKLKPGATWTTAREGTAASSTAQASYGTTLSFLGTGVWLADADGERVDSVGIYGRNELDASIDTVSPCTKGLALTTYLVDRMRGQSFQRVAFTGSDADDFRAAAATPGERTALEADYREQTESRAADTATGSAPAPDTARAGAAGSTASTPAERPLAGSAATVLRAWAGASEGGRLTAAHADGETPIDPAAIGAGTAPSAGDAGYAYPYQRFELDADPAGGTTLRAGSRVGWSGATTGRNELQLSVWTGSAWRLLDAGTDPTASGADLALRGTLKAGDIRGGRVVLLVQDGPRTKAAIDGAIDGKLQHPDDYDLAISHVTDTQYLTDAYPDVYAQQLSWIADNAARRKIAFATHTGDLVQNWVDPDQGEQRARAEFARASAIQGILDRAGVPNSVLPGNHDSKRGIDYTLFDEFFGPDRYAAQPWYGGSIAPGDNAANYSLISAGGADFLMLSLPYAYGEREIDWAEQVVAAHPDRNVIVSTHEHLSPKLQAEPAHRSTASRWVSRAGELWDRVIAPNRNVVAVLSGHFHGLGQVVTEDAGGLPGHDVVELLADYQEFRTHTGQRATGFQRLLQLDLASGTIAVDTFSTRLKATASYPYDYEQFLPDTGADTSPSNDRPWNVVAAGLQNRYQAEDDEFTAHVTFQYAKRVATSGLTTAGPTTASVAAGAGSRDASRTLGLLLRGGGGGAGAGSNVGAG
;
A
#
# COMPACT_ATOMS: atom_id res chain seq x y z
N MET A 1 3.81 19.10 -50.80
CA MET A 1 2.38 18.85 -51.12
C MET A 1 1.47 18.90 -49.88
N LEU A 2 2.00 18.96 -48.64
CA LEU A 2 1.21 19.11 -47.42
C LEU A 2 0.77 20.58 -47.13
N ARG A 3 0.30 21.28 -48.16
CA ARG A 3 -0.52 22.51 -48.06
C ARG A 3 -1.95 22.30 -48.59
N LEU A 4 -2.31 21.04 -48.90
CA LEU A 4 -3.67 20.59 -49.21
C LEU A 4 -4.05 19.47 -48.22
N VAL A 5 -4.69 19.85 -47.10
CA VAL A 5 -5.72 19.06 -46.37
C VAL A 5 -6.54 20.06 -45.55
N LEU A 6 -5.87 20.92 -44.78
CA LEU A 6 -6.46 21.92 -43.88
C LEU A 6 -7.08 23.16 -44.60
N ALA A 7 -7.74 22.93 -45.72
CA ALA A 7 -8.37 23.95 -46.57
C ALA A 7 -9.89 23.77 -46.72
N ALA A 8 -10.51 22.88 -45.93
CA ALA A 8 -11.92 22.51 -46.09
C ALA A 8 -12.62 22.17 -44.77
N LEU A 9 -12.69 23.10 -43.80
CA LEU A 9 -13.81 23.15 -42.84
C LEU A 9 -14.00 24.53 -42.14
N THR A 10 -14.07 25.63 -42.90
CA THR A 10 -14.46 26.94 -42.32
C THR A 10 -15.38 27.74 -43.24
N ALA A 11 -16.70 27.55 -43.11
CA ALA A 11 -17.70 28.51 -43.57
C ALA A 11 -19.07 28.22 -42.93
N THR A 12 -19.63 29.21 -42.19
CA THR A 12 -21.00 29.76 -42.34
C THR A 12 -21.54 30.34 -41.01
N ILE A 13 -21.47 31.69 -40.87
CA ILE A 13 -22.35 32.55 -40.04
C ILE A 13 -22.16 32.38 -38.49
N ILE A 14 -22.11 33.40 -37.63
CA ILE A 14 -22.97 34.59 -37.39
C ILE A 14 -22.18 35.92 -37.34
N LEU A 15 -22.86 37.06 -37.56
CA LEU A 15 -22.31 38.43 -37.54
C LEU A 15 -22.71 39.25 -36.29
N ILE A 16 -21.77 40.08 -35.82
CA ILE A 16 -21.92 41.47 -35.30
C ILE A 16 -22.98 41.76 -34.19
N GLY A 17 -22.53 41.87 -32.94
CA GLY A 17 -22.16 43.14 -32.27
C GLY A 17 -23.21 44.13 -31.71
N GLY A 18 -22.89 44.75 -30.56
CA GLY A 18 -23.09 46.22 -30.38
C GLY A 18 -24.00 46.78 -29.25
N VAL A 19 -23.50 46.80 -28.00
CA VAL A 19 -23.41 47.99 -27.08
C VAL A 19 -24.62 48.94 -26.78
N ALA A 20 -24.77 49.27 -25.48
CA ALA A 20 -25.36 50.48 -24.84
C ALA A 20 -26.83 50.53 -24.31
N ALA A 21 -26.91 50.57 -22.96
CA ALA A 21 -27.67 51.50 -22.09
C ALA A 21 -29.15 51.90 -22.33
N GLY A 22 -30.00 51.72 -21.31
CA GLY A 22 -31.34 52.34 -21.20
C GLY A 22 -31.98 52.20 -19.80
N VAL A 23 -32.35 53.32 -19.18
CA VAL A 23 -32.97 53.53 -17.84
C VAL A 23 -33.69 54.90 -17.89
N PRO A 24 -34.81 55.24 -17.18
CA PRO A 24 -35.63 54.50 -16.19
C PRO A 24 -37.18 54.48 -16.46
N ALA A 25 -37.95 53.92 -15.50
CA ALA A 25 -39.35 54.25 -15.12
C ALA A 25 -40.49 53.97 -16.15
N THR A 26 -41.70 53.55 -15.77
CA THR A 26 -42.58 54.07 -14.69
C THR A 26 -43.54 53.04 -14.06
N ASP A 27 -43.96 53.31 -12.83
CA ASP A 27 -45.08 52.69 -12.08
C ASP A 27 -46.30 53.66 -12.08
N PRO A 28 -47.58 53.23 -11.95
CA PRO A 28 -48.21 53.28 -10.62
C PRO A 28 -49.35 52.27 -10.32
N ALA A 29 -49.37 51.77 -9.07
CA ALA A 29 -50.57 51.45 -8.25
C ALA A 29 -51.46 50.24 -8.70
N ARG A 30 -52.15 49.47 -7.83
CA ARG A 30 -52.45 49.46 -6.36
C ARG A 30 -53.01 48.05 -6.00
N ALA A 31 -53.36 47.59 -4.80
CA ALA A 31 -53.42 48.01 -3.38
C ALA A 31 -53.58 46.71 -2.53
N GLU A 32 -53.47 46.60 -1.19
CA GLU A 32 -52.81 47.29 -0.06
C GLU A 32 -52.86 46.33 1.17
N THR A 33 -52.14 46.63 2.28
CA THR A 33 -51.96 45.82 3.51
C THR A 33 -51.10 44.53 3.37
N GLY A 34 -50.24 44.15 4.32
CA GLY A 34 -49.76 44.87 5.52
C GLY A 34 -48.77 44.06 6.40
N ALA A 35 -47.81 44.76 7.04
CA ALA A 35 -46.82 44.29 8.03
C ALA A 35 -45.63 43.39 7.58
N ALA A 36 -44.47 43.64 8.21
CA ALA A 36 -43.14 42.97 8.11
C ALA A 36 -42.24 43.53 9.26
N PRO A 37 -40.91 43.33 9.37
CA PRO A 37 -39.99 42.35 8.75
C PRO A 37 -38.95 41.68 9.70
N SER A 38 -38.36 40.54 9.30
CA SER A 38 -36.93 40.12 9.47
C SER A 38 -36.81 38.67 8.92
N ALA A 39 -35.87 38.24 8.06
CA ALA A 39 -34.44 38.50 7.85
C ALA A 39 -33.52 37.74 8.84
N SER A 40 -32.45 37.04 8.43
CA SER A 40 -32.03 36.52 7.10
C SER A 40 -30.74 35.69 7.24
N ALA A 41 -30.64 34.51 6.60
CA ALA A 41 -29.36 33.81 6.37
C ALA A 41 -29.48 32.79 5.21
N SER A 42 -28.46 32.71 4.35
CA SER A 42 -28.33 31.71 3.27
C SER A 42 -26.96 31.03 3.35
N PRO A 43 -26.82 29.75 3.00
CA PRO A 43 -25.52 29.06 2.96
C PRO A 43 -24.79 29.26 1.62
N GLY A 44 -23.45 29.21 1.66
CA GLY A 44 -22.56 29.20 0.51
C GLY A 44 -21.09 29.31 0.97
N GLY A 45 -20.12 28.70 0.31
CA GLY A 45 -20.19 27.81 -0.86
C GLY A 45 -18.89 27.02 -1.05
N ALA A 46 -18.86 26.09 -2.01
CA ALA A 46 -17.69 25.26 -2.28
C ALA A 46 -16.62 25.98 -3.12
N ASN A 47 -15.35 25.63 -2.90
CA ASN A 47 -14.22 26.08 -3.72
C ASN A 47 -13.90 25.05 -4.82
N ALA A 48 -13.69 25.53 -6.03
CA ALA A 48 -13.04 24.79 -7.12
C ALA A 48 -12.02 25.73 -7.78
N SER A 49 -10.80 25.25 -8.03
CA SER A 49 -9.71 26.04 -8.61
C SER A 49 -9.19 25.42 -9.90
N SER A 50 -9.25 26.17 -10.99
CA SER A 50 -8.86 25.76 -12.34
C SER A 50 -7.37 25.93 -12.61
N ALA A 51 -6.80 25.03 -13.41
CA ALA A 51 -5.45 25.17 -13.96
C ALA A 51 -5.34 26.30 -15.01
N ALA A 52 -4.17 26.94 -15.11
CA ALA A 52 -3.77 27.79 -16.22
C ALA A 52 -2.23 27.77 -16.37
N ALA A 53 -1.72 27.73 -17.59
CA ALA A 53 -0.29 27.59 -17.88
C ALA A 53 0.41 28.93 -18.14
N SER A 54 1.73 28.98 -17.95
CA SER A 54 2.61 30.08 -18.35
C SER A 54 3.72 29.57 -19.30
N GLY A 55 3.84 30.21 -20.46
CA GLY A 55 4.91 29.93 -21.44
C GLY A 55 6.18 30.75 -21.16
N ASN A 56 7.35 30.18 -21.46
CA ASN A 56 8.64 30.80 -21.19
C ASN A 56 9.42 31.14 -22.50
N ALA A 57 10.04 32.30 -22.53
CA ALA A 57 11.11 32.70 -23.45
C ALA A 57 11.84 33.92 -22.83
N GLY A 58 13.16 34.09 -22.93
CA GLY A 58 14.18 33.24 -23.55
C GLY A 58 15.33 34.11 -24.09
N GLY A 59 16.59 33.80 -23.74
CA GLY A 59 17.76 34.54 -24.21
C GLY A 59 19.05 34.12 -23.50
N ALA A 60 20.09 33.79 -24.28
CA ALA A 60 21.36 33.28 -23.77
C ALA A 60 22.57 33.91 -24.50
N SER A 61 23.69 34.05 -23.78
CA SER A 61 25.04 34.36 -24.29
C SER A 61 26.05 34.14 -23.13
N THR A 62 26.73 33.00 -23.00
CA THR A 62 27.98 32.55 -23.68
C THR A 62 29.29 33.07 -23.06
N GLU A 63 30.17 32.12 -22.66
CA GLU A 63 31.65 32.17 -22.76
C GLU A 63 32.42 33.15 -21.83
N THR A 64 33.67 32.94 -21.37
CA THR A 64 34.72 31.87 -21.45
C THR A 64 35.69 32.10 -20.26
N SER A 65 36.07 31.14 -19.42
CA SER A 65 37.14 30.09 -19.52
C SER A 65 38.58 30.48 -19.07
N ASP A 66 39.22 29.51 -18.38
CA ASP A 66 40.67 29.18 -18.30
C ASP A 66 41.70 29.94 -17.41
N GLY A 67 42.63 29.14 -16.85
CA GLY A 67 43.89 29.52 -16.15
C GLY A 67 43.80 29.57 -14.61
N GLY A 68 44.56 28.81 -13.79
CA GLY A 68 45.73 27.95 -14.02
C GLY A 68 47.08 28.67 -13.76
N ALA A 69 48.10 28.14 -13.08
CA ALA A 69 48.26 26.87 -12.34
C ALA A 69 49.55 26.89 -11.45
N ALA A 70 49.80 25.83 -10.68
CA ALA A 70 51.09 25.44 -10.02
C ALA A 70 51.60 26.34 -8.85
N ASP A 71 52.52 25.95 -7.95
CA ASP A 71 53.52 24.85 -7.95
C ASP A 71 53.69 24.11 -6.59
N ALA A 72 54.05 22.82 -6.72
CA ALA A 72 54.93 21.90 -5.96
C ALA A 72 55.35 22.14 -4.47
N VAL A 73 55.35 21.16 -3.53
CA VAL A 73 55.81 19.73 -3.48
C VAL A 73 57.35 19.59 -3.35
N PRO A 74 57.95 18.59 -2.63
CA PRO A 74 57.44 17.45 -1.81
C PRO A 74 57.77 17.62 -0.29
N ALA A 75 57.64 16.70 0.69
CA ALA A 75 57.11 15.32 0.96
C ALA A 75 56.88 15.23 2.52
N GLY A 76 56.42 14.18 3.23
CA GLY A 76 56.16 12.73 3.00
C GLY A 76 56.83 11.90 4.14
N ALA A 77 56.35 10.74 4.60
CA ALA A 77 55.26 9.84 4.16
C ALA A 77 54.68 9.00 5.33
N GLY A 78 53.51 8.38 5.14
CA GLY A 78 52.88 7.44 6.09
C GLY A 78 51.36 7.35 5.88
N ASP A 79 50.91 6.37 5.09
CA ASP A 79 49.50 6.17 4.73
C ASP A 79 48.69 5.51 5.85
N ASP A 80 47.46 6.01 6.05
CA ASP A 80 46.26 5.20 6.31
C ASP A 80 44.99 6.01 5.99
N THR A 81 44.46 5.87 4.77
CA THR A 81 43.21 6.53 4.33
C THR A 81 42.52 5.76 3.20
N SER A 82 41.39 5.08 3.48
CA SER A 82 40.38 4.75 2.46
C SER A 82 39.05 4.24 3.05
N GLU A 83 38.49 4.93 4.05
CA GLU A 83 37.04 4.90 4.24
C GLU A 83 36.39 5.78 3.16
N GLY A 84 35.36 5.25 2.49
CA GLY A 84 34.62 5.97 1.44
C GLY A 84 33.61 6.97 2.02
N PRO A 85 33.03 7.85 1.18
CA PRO A 85 31.95 8.73 1.62
C PRO A 85 30.70 7.91 1.94
N GLU A 86 30.10 8.12 3.13
CA GLU A 86 28.83 7.48 3.49
C GLU A 86 27.66 8.05 2.66
N PRO A 87 26.87 7.21 1.95
CA PRO A 87 25.56 7.58 1.44
C PRO A 87 24.54 7.66 2.58
N GLY A 88 23.57 8.58 2.49
CA GLY A 88 22.63 8.85 3.60
C GLY A 88 21.71 7.67 3.91
N ALA A 89 21.79 7.15 5.13
CA ALA A 89 20.88 6.12 5.63
C ALA A 89 19.52 6.69 6.08
N GLY A 90 18.43 6.09 5.59
CA GLY A 90 17.10 6.32 6.10
C GLY A 90 16.89 5.62 7.45
N SER A 91 16.66 6.41 8.50
CA SER A 91 16.30 6.01 9.88
C SER A 91 17.42 5.50 10.82
N ARG A 92 17.27 5.86 12.11
CA ARG A 92 17.99 5.37 13.32
C ARG A 92 19.53 5.52 13.36
N GLY A 93 20.02 6.71 13.72
CA GLY A 93 21.47 6.91 13.95
C GLY A 93 21.94 8.23 14.56
N VAL A 94 21.22 8.82 15.53
CA VAL A 94 21.51 10.15 16.13
C VAL A 94 21.34 11.32 15.15
N VAL A 95 20.95 12.50 15.66
CA VAL A 95 21.06 13.75 14.89
C VAL A 95 22.55 14.11 14.74
N ALA A 96 23.14 13.75 13.61
CA ALA A 96 24.43 14.29 13.20
C ALA A 96 24.39 15.83 13.26
N ALA A 97 25.39 16.45 13.88
CA ALA A 97 25.42 17.90 14.06
C ALA A 97 25.27 18.60 12.69
N PRO A 98 24.48 19.69 12.58
CA PRO A 98 24.08 20.25 11.30
C PRO A 98 25.27 20.50 10.39
N THR A 99 25.16 19.99 9.16
CA THR A 99 26.25 19.90 8.17
C THR A 99 26.69 21.26 7.62
N THR A 100 25.95 22.31 7.97
CA THR A 100 26.16 23.70 7.54
C THR A 100 25.86 24.66 8.70
N SER A 101 26.12 25.95 8.51
CA SER A 101 25.83 26.97 9.53
C SER A 101 24.49 27.70 9.36
N VAL A 102 23.66 27.35 8.38
CA VAL A 102 22.36 28.01 8.13
C VAL A 102 21.24 27.11 8.60
N LEU A 103 20.48 27.56 9.60
CA LEU A 103 19.44 26.79 10.28
C LEU A 103 18.09 27.52 10.24
N LEU A 104 17.01 26.76 10.41
CA LEU A 104 15.68 27.27 10.71
C LEU A 104 15.72 27.97 12.07
N ASN A 105 15.24 29.21 12.16
CA ASN A 105 15.43 30.08 13.32
C ASN A 105 14.16 30.37 14.11
N GLU A 106 13.09 30.80 13.45
CA GLU A 106 11.77 31.05 14.03
C GLU A 106 10.70 30.63 13.03
N LEU A 107 9.56 30.08 13.48
CA LEU A 107 8.42 29.74 12.62
C LEU A 107 7.06 29.80 13.33
N SER A 108 6.02 30.10 12.56
CA SER A 108 4.62 29.97 12.99
C SER A 108 3.67 29.72 11.82
N ASN A 109 2.53 29.07 12.10
CA ASN A 109 1.40 28.83 11.20
C ASN A 109 0.13 29.63 11.57
N GLY A 110 0.27 30.71 12.34
CA GLY A 110 -0.81 31.66 12.62
C GLY A 110 -0.39 32.86 13.46
N SER A 111 -1.28 33.85 13.55
CA SER A 111 -1.09 35.07 14.35
C SER A 111 -2.38 35.49 15.07
N SER A 112 -2.30 36.48 15.95
CA SER A 112 -3.46 37.07 16.64
C SER A 112 -4.39 37.79 15.66
N ARG A 113 -3.88 38.18 14.49
CA ARG A 113 -4.62 38.84 13.41
C ARG A 113 -5.30 37.85 12.47
N SER A 114 -4.70 36.68 12.24
CA SER A 114 -5.15 35.75 11.19
C SER A 114 -4.51 34.36 11.34
N SER A 115 -5.35 33.34 11.29
CA SER A 115 -4.98 31.91 11.19
C SER A 115 -4.78 31.45 9.73
N ALA A 116 -4.43 32.39 8.86
CA ALA A 116 -3.82 32.15 7.55
C ALA A 116 -2.44 32.84 7.43
N ASP A 117 -2.00 33.54 8.47
CA ASP A 117 -0.64 34.06 8.57
C ASP A 117 0.35 32.91 8.79
N GLY A 118 1.59 33.10 8.37
CA GLY A 118 2.66 32.14 8.63
C GLY A 118 3.98 32.65 8.08
N PHE A 119 5.07 32.19 8.70
CA PHE A 119 6.43 32.54 8.30
C PHE A 119 7.43 31.50 8.81
N VAL A 120 8.61 31.53 8.20
CA VAL A 120 9.83 30.87 8.66
C VAL A 120 10.99 31.85 8.49
N GLU A 121 11.91 31.83 9.44
CA GLU A 121 13.20 32.50 9.34
C GLU A 121 14.33 31.49 9.11
N LEU A 122 15.29 31.84 8.25
CA LEU A 122 16.60 31.20 8.20
C LEU A 122 17.63 32.11 8.89
N ARG A 123 18.58 31.53 9.62
CA ARG A 123 19.68 32.28 10.25
C ARG A 123 21.01 31.61 10.07
N ASN A 124 22.05 32.40 9.80
CA ASN A 124 23.43 31.92 9.80
C ASN A 124 24.01 31.97 11.22
N TRP A 125 24.20 30.81 11.84
CA TRP A 125 24.81 30.63 13.17
C TRP A 125 26.35 30.58 13.11
N GLY A 126 26.94 30.62 11.91
CA GLY A 126 28.38 30.49 11.67
C GLY A 126 29.15 31.82 11.68
N ALA A 127 30.48 31.71 11.65
CA ALA A 127 31.40 32.85 11.65
C ALA A 127 31.75 33.39 10.24
N SER A 128 31.18 32.82 9.17
CA SER A 128 31.46 33.15 7.77
C SER A 128 30.17 33.43 7.00
N THR A 129 30.23 34.36 6.04
CA THR A 129 29.14 34.68 5.12
C THR A 129 28.74 33.46 4.27
N VAL A 130 27.44 33.18 4.12
CA VAL A 130 26.91 32.07 3.31
C VAL A 130 26.01 32.61 2.20
N LYS A 131 26.16 32.10 0.98
CA LYS A 131 25.23 32.33 -0.14
C LYS A 131 24.21 31.19 -0.22
N LEU A 132 22.96 31.51 -0.51
CA LEU A 132 21.88 30.52 -0.61
C LEU A 132 21.56 30.11 -2.06
N ASP A 133 22.43 30.45 -3.01
CA ASP A 133 22.33 30.00 -4.40
C ASP A 133 22.36 28.46 -4.49
N GLY A 134 21.28 27.86 -5.01
CA GLY A 134 21.14 26.41 -5.15
C GLY A 134 20.60 25.68 -3.91
N TRP A 135 20.40 26.38 -2.78
CA TRP A 135 19.73 25.81 -1.62
C TRP A 135 18.23 25.67 -1.89
N LYS A 136 17.60 24.65 -1.28
CA LYS A 136 16.16 24.41 -1.40
C LYS A 136 15.52 24.40 -0.01
N LEU A 137 14.38 25.06 0.13
CA LEU A 137 13.50 24.91 1.29
C LEU A 137 12.21 24.23 0.82
N TYR A 138 11.81 23.14 1.44
CA TYR A 138 10.51 22.51 1.22
C TYR A 138 9.63 22.58 2.46
N ARG A 139 8.32 22.46 2.24
CA ARG A 139 7.35 22.14 3.29
C ARG A 139 7.08 20.63 3.34
N CYS A 140 6.73 20.13 4.52
CA CYS A 140 5.94 18.92 4.67
C CYS A 140 4.46 19.26 4.89
N SER A 141 3.60 18.41 4.33
CA SER A 141 2.13 18.48 4.39
C SER A 141 1.58 18.21 5.79
N VAL A 142 0.26 18.33 5.97
CA VAL A 142 -0.39 18.03 7.26
C VAL A 142 -0.21 16.56 7.68
N GLY A 143 -0.09 15.64 6.73
CA GLY A 143 0.21 14.23 6.94
C GLY A 143 1.70 13.90 6.89
N GLY A 144 2.60 14.80 7.27
CA GLY A 144 4.03 14.53 7.44
C GLY A 144 4.89 14.41 6.17
N LEU A 145 4.31 14.21 4.98
CA LEU A 145 5.02 13.99 3.71
C LEU A 145 5.60 15.28 3.10
N ARG A 146 6.84 15.25 2.58
CA ARG A 146 7.52 16.40 1.94
C ARG A 146 6.92 16.74 0.57
N ALA A 147 7.02 18.01 0.18
CA ALA A 147 6.71 18.45 -1.19
C ALA A 147 7.80 18.02 -2.19
N ASN A 148 7.39 17.68 -3.42
CA ASN A 148 8.30 17.23 -4.48
C ASN A 148 9.41 18.25 -4.78
N ASP A 149 10.54 17.76 -5.29
CA ASP A 149 11.72 18.57 -5.63
C ASP A 149 11.46 19.75 -6.60
N GLY A 150 10.46 19.63 -7.48
CA GLY A 150 10.00 20.72 -8.35
C GLY A 150 9.12 21.78 -7.67
N ALA A 151 8.83 21.65 -6.37
CA ALA A 151 7.86 22.43 -5.61
C ALA A 151 8.45 22.96 -4.29
N VAL A 152 9.62 23.60 -4.37
CA VAL A 152 10.23 24.36 -3.26
C VAL A 152 9.26 25.42 -2.71
N GLU A 153 9.29 25.63 -1.40
CA GLU A 153 8.44 26.58 -0.68
C GLU A 153 8.89 28.03 -0.94
N ALA A 154 10.20 28.27 -1.11
CA ALA A 154 10.76 29.58 -1.43
C ALA A 154 12.00 29.48 -2.33
N ASP A 155 12.19 30.46 -3.21
CA ASP A 155 13.39 30.62 -4.04
C ASP A 155 14.47 31.41 -3.29
N LEU A 156 15.55 30.73 -2.90
CA LEU A 156 16.64 31.30 -2.09
C LEU A 156 17.77 31.92 -2.93
N ARG A 157 17.68 31.90 -4.26
CA ARG A 157 18.73 32.41 -5.16
C ARG A 157 18.99 33.90 -4.97
N GLY A 158 20.25 34.29 -5.06
CA GLY A 158 20.73 35.66 -4.81
C GLY A 158 20.73 36.09 -3.34
N GLN A 159 20.20 35.29 -2.40
CA GLN A 159 20.25 35.62 -0.98
C GLN A 159 21.65 35.35 -0.40
N THR A 160 22.07 36.19 0.53
CA THR A 160 23.34 36.06 1.25
C THR A 160 23.12 36.40 2.72
N LEU A 161 23.62 35.55 3.61
CA LEU A 161 23.53 35.68 5.06
C LEU A 161 24.92 35.89 5.66
N GLU A 162 25.16 37.09 6.19
CA GLU A 162 26.30 37.40 7.04
C GLU A 162 26.22 36.67 8.40
N PRO A 163 27.32 36.53 9.15
CA PRO A 163 27.34 35.93 10.49
C PRO A 163 26.27 36.52 11.42
N GLY A 164 25.36 35.66 11.90
CA GLY A 164 24.24 36.03 12.78
C GLY A 164 23.00 36.61 12.08
N GLN A 165 23.05 36.90 10.77
CA GLN A 165 21.96 37.50 10.01
C GLN A 165 20.76 36.54 9.86
N ILE A 166 19.56 37.13 9.87
CA ILE A 166 18.25 36.49 9.66
C ILE A 166 17.72 36.80 8.25
N LEU A 167 17.02 35.84 7.64
CA LEU A 167 16.25 35.97 6.40
C LEU A 167 14.81 35.49 6.67
N THR A 168 13.87 36.43 6.71
CA THR A 168 12.45 36.17 6.95
C THR A 168 11.71 35.84 5.65
N ILE A 169 11.01 34.70 5.64
CA ILE A 169 10.21 34.17 4.54
C ILE A 169 8.77 34.05 5.03
N SER A 170 7.83 34.84 4.48
CA SER A 170 6.50 35.01 5.09
C SER A 170 5.33 34.98 4.11
N ARG A 171 4.12 34.75 4.60
CA ARG A 171 2.91 34.81 3.77
C ARG A 171 2.78 36.19 3.09
N ILE A 172 2.52 36.22 1.77
CA ILE A 172 2.27 37.48 1.03
C ILE A 172 1.24 38.33 1.79
N GLY A 173 1.64 39.55 2.16
CA GLY A 173 0.87 40.47 3.01
C GLY A 173 1.47 40.69 4.41
N LEU A 174 2.48 39.90 4.79
CA LEU A 174 3.28 40.06 6.00
C LEU A 174 4.66 40.70 5.69
N PRO A 175 5.35 41.28 6.69
CA PRO A 175 6.76 41.63 6.58
C PRO A 175 7.63 40.41 6.25
N GLY A 176 8.69 40.59 5.47
CA GLY A 176 9.63 39.54 5.06
C GLY A 176 10.48 39.98 3.88
N ALA A 177 11.59 39.28 3.65
CA ALA A 177 12.46 39.50 2.49
C ALA A 177 12.05 38.64 1.28
N LEU A 178 11.45 37.47 1.55
CA LEU A 178 10.84 36.58 0.56
C LEU A 178 9.40 36.27 0.98
N HIS A 179 8.54 35.88 0.03
CA HIS A 179 7.13 35.61 0.34
C HIS A 179 6.56 34.33 -0.28
N ILE A 180 5.68 33.66 0.49
CA ILE A 180 4.98 32.43 0.12
C ILE A 180 3.51 32.66 -0.23
N SER A 181 3.04 31.94 -1.25
CA SER A 181 1.69 32.05 -1.82
C SER A 181 0.63 31.20 -1.10
N GLN A 182 1.06 30.26 -0.25
CA GLN A 182 0.24 29.37 0.55
C GLN A 182 0.41 29.65 2.04
N SER A 183 -0.52 29.19 2.86
CA SER A 183 -0.44 29.24 4.33
C SER A 183 -0.11 27.87 4.88
N TYR A 184 0.74 27.76 5.90
CA TYR A 184 1.06 26.48 6.53
C TYR A 184 -0.21 25.86 7.16
N PRO A 185 -0.42 24.53 7.02
CA PRO A 185 -1.63 23.90 7.56
C PRO A 185 -1.74 24.04 9.08
N ARG A 186 -2.98 24.18 9.56
CA ARG A 186 -3.28 24.52 10.96
C ARG A 186 -3.02 23.38 11.94
N SER A 187 -3.30 22.14 11.54
CA SER A 187 -3.20 20.96 12.42
C SER A 187 -1.75 20.50 12.60
N GLY A 188 -0.93 20.62 11.55
CA GLY A 188 0.51 20.36 11.59
C GLY A 188 1.17 20.65 10.25
N PHE A 189 2.47 20.88 10.26
CA PHE A 189 3.29 21.17 9.07
C PHE A 189 4.77 20.93 9.38
N GLY A 190 5.61 20.79 8.36
CA GLY A 190 7.06 20.67 8.56
C GLY A 190 7.85 21.48 7.55
N LEU A 191 9.15 21.61 7.79
CA LEU A 191 10.11 22.31 6.93
C LEU A 191 11.40 21.50 6.82
N TRP A 192 11.95 21.42 5.61
CA TRP A 192 13.20 20.73 5.28
C TRP A 192 14.09 21.68 4.47
N LEU A 193 15.29 21.94 4.97
CA LEU A 193 16.30 22.78 4.32
C LEU A 193 17.42 21.88 3.75
N GLU A 194 17.64 22.00 2.46
CA GLU A 194 18.61 21.23 1.67
C GLU A 194 19.68 22.16 1.10
N ASP A 195 20.94 21.74 1.18
CA ASP A 195 22.08 22.47 0.61
C ASP A 195 22.23 22.20 -0.91
N PRO A 196 23.12 22.92 -1.63
CA PRO A 196 23.30 22.73 -3.08
C PRO A 196 24.00 21.41 -3.46
N GLN A 197 24.21 20.49 -2.52
CA GLN A 197 24.73 19.13 -2.73
C GLN A 197 23.65 18.07 -2.45
N GLY A 198 22.41 18.46 -2.15
CA GLY A 198 21.31 17.53 -1.81
C GLY A 198 21.31 17.08 -0.35
N ARG A 199 22.15 17.66 0.51
CA ARG A 199 22.29 17.23 1.91
C ARG A 199 21.35 18.00 2.82
N VAL A 200 20.83 17.32 3.85
CA VAL A 200 20.01 17.96 4.87
C VAL A 200 20.86 18.94 5.69
N ALA A 201 20.50 20.22 5.64
CA ALA A 201 21.13 21.27 6.43
C ALA A 201 20.42 21.46 7.78
N ASP A 202 19.08 21.48 7.76
CA ASP A 202 18.22 21.52 8.94
C ASP A 202 16.80 21.01 8.60
N ARG A 203 16.04 20.53 9.58
CA ARG A 203 14.62 20.16 9.41
C ARG A 203 13.85 20.25 10.72
N VAL A 204 12.58 20.65 10.66
CA VAL A 204 11.69 20.63 11.83
C VAL A 204 10.24 20.31 11.45
N GLY A 205 9.60 19.44 12.23
CA GLY A 205 8.17 19.10 12.13
C GLY A 205 7.38 19.68 13.30
N VAL A 206 6.19 20.22 13.00
CA VAL A 206 5.21 20.75 13.95
C VAL A 206 3.96 19.86 13.89
N TYR A 207 3.95 18.78 14.67
CA TYR A 207 2.95 17.71 14.64
C TYR A 207 2.79 17.03 16.02
N PRO A 208 1.74 16.22 16.24
CA PRO A 208 1.60 15.43 17.47
C PRO A 208 2.78 14.50 17.78
N ASN A 209 3.07 14.38 19.07
CA ASN A 209 3.94 13.36 19.68
C ASN A 209 3.16 12.28 20.46
N ARG A 210 1.88 12.55 20.78
CA ARG A 210 0.97 11.68 21.57
C ARG A 210 -0.44 11.73 20.96
N PRO A 211 -1.27 10.66 21.07
CA PRO A 211 -1.01 9.37 21.73
C PRO A 211 0.13 8.56 21.11
N TRP A 212 0.41 8.78 19.83
CA TRP A 212 1.64 8.41 19.13
C TRP A 212 2.13 9.60 18.28
N MET A 213 3.33 9.48 17.72
CA MET A 213 3.99 10.53 16.94
C MET A 213 3.53 10.52 15.48
N THR A 214 3.49 11.69 14.81
CA THR A 214 3.44 11.75 13.34
C THR A 214 4.84 11.54 12.76
N THR A 215 5.05 10.49 11.96
CA THR A 215 6.36 10.10 11.41
C THR A 215 6.67 10.82 10.09
N SER A 216 7.38 11.94 10.13
CA SER A 216 7.57 12.86 8.99
C SER A 216 9.02 12.98 8.52
N GLU A 217 9.24 13.08 7.20
CA GLU A 217 10.54 13.43 6.59
C GLU A 217 11.15 14.69 7.23
N CYS A 218 10.34 15.73 7.47
CA CYS A 218 10.78 16.99 8.07
C CYS A 218 11.15 16.90 9.56
N THR A 219 11.11 15.71 10.18
CA THR A 219 11.33 15.55 11.62
C THR A 219 12.59 14.74 11.92
N GLY A 220 13.27 15.08 13.02
CA GLY A 220 14.27 14.22 13.64
C GLY A 220 13.62 13.19 14.57
N GLU A 221 14.16 13.03 15.77
CA GLU A 221 13.66 12.06 16.76
C GLU A 221 12.31 12.46 17.43
N ARG A 222 11.85 13.71 17.23
CA ARG A 222 10.68 14.28 17.93
C ARG A 222 10.09 15.49 17.21
N ASN A 223 8.77 15.64 17.23
CA ASN A 223 8.07 16.82 16.72
C ASN A 223 8.05 17.97 17.74
N LEU A 224 8.01 19.21 17.24
CA LEU A 224 7.44 20.32 18.00
C LEU A 224 5.92 20.10 18.08
N PRO A 225 5.29 20.12 19.27
CA PRO A 225 3.85 19.93 19.34
C PRO A 225 3.13 21.16 18.74
N SER A 226 1.99 20.95 18.09
CA SER A 226 1.26 22.00 17.36
C SER A 226 0.40 22.84 18.32
N THR A 227 1.06 23.58 19.23
CA THR A 227 0.46 24.12 20.47
C THR A 227 0.70 25.63 20.71
N LEU A 228 1.01 26.40 19.67
CA LEU A 228 1.25 27.85 19.78
C LEU A 228 -0.05 28.60 20.14
N ASP A 229 0.00 29.49 21.12
CA ASP A 229 -1.06 30.49 21.36
C ASP A 229 -0.95 31.63 20.34
N TRP A 230 -1.65 31.47 19.21
CA TRP A 230 -1.77 32.53 18.22
C TRP A 230 -2.41 33.80 18.80
N SER A 231 -3.29 33.72 19.80
CA SER A 231 -3.95 34.89 20.39
C SER A 231 -3.00 35.84 21.15
N THR A 232 -1.77 35.39 21.44
CA THR A 232 -0.68 36.23 21.99
C THR A 232 0.52 36.38 21.03
N ASP A 233 0.33 36.02 19.74
CA ASP A 233 1.37 36.00 18.70
C ASP A 233 2.58 35.12 19.06
N GLN A 234 2.34 33.88 19.48
CA GLN A 234 3.41 32.90 19.70
C GLN A 234 3.97 32.30 18.40
N SER A 235 5.26 31.96 18.46
CA SER A 235 6.06 31.26 17.46
C SER A 235 6.93 30.20 18.13
N TRP A 236 7.39 29.21 17.38
CA TRP A 236 8.50 28.34 17.79
C TRP A 236 9.83 29.03 17.46
N GLN A 237 10.70 29.19 18.44
CA GLN A 237 11.99 29.91 18.34
C GLN A 237 13.16 29.00 18.72
N ARG A 238 14.19 28.93 17.86
CA ARG A 238 15.42 28.20 18.10
C ARG A 238 16.34 28.96 19.06
N ARG A 239 16.62 28.39 20.23
CA ARG A 239 17.54 28.91 21.26
C ARG A 239 18.91 28.21 21.25
N ALA A 240 19.01 27.02 20.66
CA ALA A 240 20.26 26.26 20.55
C ALA A 240 20.30 25.37 19.28
N SER A 241 21.44 24.73 19.05
CA SER A 241 21.71 23.86 17.90
C SER A 241 22.42 22.57 18.34
N THR A 242 21.86 21.90 19.34
CA THR A 242 22.34 20.63 19.92
C THR A 242 21.88 19.41 19.15
N GLY A 243 20.79 19.52 18.37
CA GLY A 243 20.14 18.42 17.68
C GLY A 243 18.92 17.85 18.42
N ASP A 244 18.82 18.01 19.75
CA ASP A 244 17.58 17.72 20.48
C ASP A 244 16.59 18.87 20.28
N VAL A 245 15.53 18.60 19.53
CA VAL A 245 14.41 19.51 19.27
C VAL A 245 13.82 20.09 20.57
N SER A 246 13.83 19.33 21.67
CA SER A 246 13.30 19.71 22.99
C SER A 246 14.19 20.69 23.75
N ALA A 247 15.50 20.68 23.50
CA ALA A 247 16.46 21.62 24.08
C ALA A 247 16.64 22.86 23.19
N ASP A 248 16.59 22.64 21.87
CA ASP A 248 16.88 23.62 20.82
C ASP A 248 15.75 24.62 20.57
N TRP A 249 14.49 24.28 20.86
CA TRP A 249 13.32 25.12 20.55
C TRP A 249 12.47 25.44 21.78
N ILE A 250 11.81 26.60 21.74
CA ILE A 250 10.83 27.05 22.75
C ILE A 250 9.63 27.76 22.10
N ALA A 251 8.48 27.71 22.76
CA ALA A 251 7.34 28.55 22.39
C ALA A 251 7.44 29.90 23.12
N ALA A 252 7.50 30.99 22.36
CA ALA A 252 7.61 32.36 22.88
C ALA A 252 6.83 33.35 22.00
N ARG A 253 6.61 34.58 22.49
CA ARG A 253 6.05 35.66 21.67
C ARG A 253 7.03 35.98 20.53
N SER A 254 6.50 36.07 19.32
CA SER A 254 7.28 36.18 18.08
C SER A 254 8.25 37.37 18.03
N THR A 255 9.42 37.12 17.43
CA THR A 255 10.57 38.02 17.35
C THR A 255 11.04 38.28 15.92
N VAL A 256 10.11 38.29 14.95
CA VAL A 256 10.38 38.49 13.51
C VAL A 256 11.41 39.61 13.24
N ASP A 257 12.43 39.29 12.43
CA ASP A 257 13.58 40.13 12.08
C ASP A 257 14.47 40.56 13.29
N ALA A 258 14.36 39.88 14.43
CA ALA A 258 15.08 40.18 15.67
C ALA A 258 15.61 38.91 16.40
N PRO A 259 16.48 39.04 17.43
CA PRO A 259 17.02 37.89 18.13
C PRO A 259 15.99 37.16 19.00
N ASN A 260 15.86 35.85 18.77
CA ASN A 260 15.03 34.90 19.52
C ASN A 260 15.14 35.02 21.05
N ALA A 261 14.06 34.67 21.74
CA ALA A 261 14.06 34.43 23.18
C ALA A 261 15.00 33.27 23.57
N THR A 262 15.54 33.32 24.79
CA THR A 262 16.49 32.32 25.32
C THR A 262 15.88 31.38 26.35
N ALA A 263 14.64 31.62 26.77
CA ALA A 263 13.85 30.80 27.69
C ALA A 263 12.34 30.99 27.40
N GLU A 264 11.52 30.00 27.78
CA GLU A 264 10.05 30.12 27.69
C GLU A 264 9.51 31.25 28.57
N PRO A 265 8.34 31.82 28.24
CA PRO A 265 7.59 32.68 29.15
C PRO A 265 7.34 31.98 30.48
N ALA A 266 7.62 32.67 31.60
CA ALA A 266 7.28 32.17 32.92
C ALA A 266 5.76 31.97 33.05
N ARG A 267 5.36 30.86 33.67
CA ARG A 267 3.97 30.64 34.10
C ARG A 267 3.73 31.31 35.45
N ASP A 268 2.47 31.59 35.74
CA ASP A 268 2.04 31.96 37.08
C ASP A 268 2.24 30.79 38.07
N ASP A 269 2.67 31.08 39.31
CA ASP A 269 2.95 30.07 40.34
C ASP A 269 2.03 30.13 41.57
N SER A 270 0.90 30.82 41.46
CA SER A 270 -0.08 31.04 42.53
C SER A 270 -0.70 29.77 43.12
N GLY A 271 -0.72 28.68 42.34
CA GLY A 271 -1.36 27.42 42.70
C GLY A 271 -2.82 27.29 42.23
N ILE A 272 -3.35 28.23 41.45
CA ILE A 272 -4.65 28.04 40.79
C ILE A 272 -4.51 27.01 39.66
N VAL A 273 -5.38 26.00 39.66
CA VAL A 273 -5.45 24.95 38.63
C VAL A 273 -6.87 24.81 38.09
N ILE A 274 -7.01 24.29 36.88
CA ILE A 274 -8.28 23.75 36.39
C ILE A 274 -8.48 22.40 37.08
N SER A 275 -9.55 22.26 37.87
CA SER A 275 -9.87 21.06 38.66
C SER A 275 -10.84 20.12 37.96
N GLU A 276 -11.79 20.66 37.19
CA GLU A 276 -12.83 19.88 36.53
C GLU A 276 -13.17 20.47 35.15
N PHE A 277 -13.37 19.61 34.15
CA PHE A 277 -13.68 19.99 32.77
C PHE A 277 -14.67 19.00 32.14
N ALA A 278 -15.80 19.53 31.63
CA ALA A 278 -16.74 18.78 30.80
C ALA A 278 -17.20 19.66 29.63
N PRO A 279 -16.93 19.28 28.37
CA PRO A 279 -17.35 20.02 27.18
C PRO A 279 -18.76 19.66 26.68
N ALA A 280 -19.50 18.84 27.43
CA ALA A 280 -20.90 18.50 27.24
C ALA A 280 -21.45 17.85 28.54
N GLY A 281 -22.78 17.74 28.68
CA GLY A 281 -23.41 17.11 29.84
C GLY A 281 -24.81 16.53 29.55
N PRO A 282 -25.54 16.04 30.58
CA PRO A 282 -26.81 15.33 30.37
C PRO A 282 -27.92 16.19 29.76
N ALA A 283 -27.89 17.52 29.93
CA ALA A 283 -28.82 18.43 29.27
C ALA A 283 -28.42 18.76 27.80
N GLY A 284 -27.29 18.25 27.32
CA GLY A 284 -26.80 18.35 25.94
C GLY A 284 -25.40 18.96 25.83
N GLY A 285 -24.95 19.22 24.60
CA GLY A 285 -23.61 19.78 24.34
C GLY A 285 -23.33 21.08 25.09
N GLY A 286 -24.34 21.94 25.29
CA GLY A 286 -24.22 23.20 26.02
C GLY A 286 -24.12 23.09 27.55
N ASP A 287 -24.29 21.90 28.13
CA ASP A 287 -24.27 21.64 29.58
C ASP A 287 -22.84 21.50 30.13
N GLU A 288 -22.05 22.54 29.85
CA GLU A 288 -20.59 22.54 29.97
C GLU A 288 -20.13 23.06 31.33
N VAL A 289 -19.01 22.51 31.82
CA VAL A 289 -18.38 22.86 33.09
C VAL A 289 -16.89 23.14 32.89
N VAL A 290 -16.43 24.23 33.48
CA VAL A 290 -15.03 24.43 33.86
C VAL A 290 -14.98 24.87 35.30
N GLU A 291 -14.23 24.16 36.14
CA GLU A 291 -13.96 24.57 37.52
C GLU A 291 -12.47 24.90 37.71
N LEU A 292 -12.21 25.97 38.45
CA LEU A 292 -10.89 26.34 38.97
C LEU A 292 -10.83 26.03 40.47
N ARG A 293 -9.67 25.60 40.96
CA ARG A 293 -9.39 25.35 42.39
C ARG A 293 -8.06 25.97 42.78
N ASN A 294 -7.95 26.44 44.02
CA ASN A 294 -6.68 26.90 44.59
C ASN A 294 -5.98 25.77 45.36
N ASP A 295 -4.93 25.20 44.78
CA ASP A 295 -4.02 24.21 45.38
C ASP A 295 -2.83 24.87 46.12
N GLY A 296 -2.74 26.21 46.08
CA GLY A 296 -1.74 27.01 46.77
C GLY A 296 -2.01 27.19 48.27
N ALA A 297 -0.99 27.64 49.00
CA ALA A 297 -1.06 27.85 50.45
C ALA A 297 -1.58 29.24 50.89
N SER A 298 -2.02 30.07 49.95
CA SER A 298 -2.44 31.46 50.18
C SER A 298 -3.63 31.87 49.31
N THR A 299 -4.41 32.85 49.77
CA THR A 299 -5.48 33.45 48.97
C THR A 299 -4.91 34.18 47.75
N VAL A 300 -5.50 33.98 46.57
CA VAL A 300 -5.11 34.56 45.29
C VAL A 300 -6.23 35.49 44.80
N ASP A 301 -5.90 36.69 44.30
CA ASP A 301 -6.83 37.52 43.52
C ASP A 301 -6.78 37.11 42.05
N ILE A 302 -7.89 36.57 41.55
CA ILE A 302 -8.06 36.14 40.16
C ILE A 302 -8.91 37.14 39.36
N GLY A 303 -9.17 38.33 39.91
CA GLY A 303 -9.95 39.37 39.26
C GLY A 303 -9.30 39.85 37.96
N GLY A 304 -10.09 39.92 36.89
CA GLY A 304 -9.61 40.31 35.55
C GLY A 304 -8.89 39.21 34.77
N TRP A 305 -8.66 38.03 35.37
CA TRP A 305 -8.11 36.86 34.65
C TRP A 305 -9.06 36.39 33.54
N GLN A 306 -8.52 35.74 32.53
CA GLN A 306 -9.22 35.39 31.29
C GLN A 306 -9.32 33.87 31.13
N LEU A 307 -10.55 33.39 30.96
CA LEU A 307 -10.84 32.00 30.61
C LEU A 307 -11.02 31.89 29.09
N MET A 308 -10.18 31.10 28.44
CA MET A 308 -10.11 30.93 26.99
C MET A 308 -10.54 29.51 26.59
N ARG A 309 -11.10 29.34 25.38
CA ARG A 309 -11.36 28.03 24.77
C ARG A 309 -10.42 27.77 23.58
N CYS A 310 -10.16 26.50 23.28
CA CYS A 310 -9.61 26.06 22.00
C CYS A 310 -10.70 25.48 21.08
N SER A 311 -10.48 25.47 19.76
CA SER A 311 -11.34 24.80 18.78
C SER A 311 -11.24 23.27 18.84
N ALA A 312 -12.09 22.56 18.08
CA ALA A 312 -11.92 21.12 17.81
C ALA A 312 -10.62 20.79 17.08
N SER A 313 -10.10 21.71 16.26
CA SER A 313 -8.74 21.65 15.69
C SER A 313 -7.66 22.15 16.65
N GLY A 314 -7.98 22.31 17.95
CA GLY A 314 -7.06 22.69 19.02
C GLY A 314 -6.56 24.13 19.02
N ARG A 315 -6.99 24.98 18.08
CA ARG A 315 -6.46 26.34 17.87
C ARG A 315 -7.07 27.35 18.85
N LEU A 316 -6.29 28.40 19.17
CA LEU A 316 -6.67 29.51 20.05
C LEU A 316 -6.51 30.84 19.29
N GLU A 317 -7.59 31.35 18.71
CA GLU A 317 -7.60 32.58 17.90
C GLU A 317 -8.07 33.80 18.71
N SER A 318 -7.85 35.01 18.19
CA SER A 318 -8.40 36.22 18.82
C SER A 318 -9.93 36.18 18.87
N GLY A 319 -10.50 36.52 20.04
CA GLY A 319 -11.94 36.39 20.30
C GLY A 319 -12.39 35.05 20.91
N TYR A 320 -11.50 34.08 21.13
CA TYR A 320 -11.84 32.79 21.78
C TYR A 320 -11.92 32.87 23.33
N ARG A 321 -12.10 34.06 23.90
CA ARG A 321 -12.32 34.25 25.34
C ARG A 321 -13.75 33.89 25.71
N GLN A 322 -13.91 32.93 26.62
CA GLN A 322 -15.20 32.54 27.18
C GLN A 322 -15.67 33.55 28.25
N ALA A 323 -14.77 33.91 29.16
CA ALA A 323 -15.07 34.81 30.28
C ALA A 323 -13.87 35.66 30.68
N THR A 324 -14.16 36.79 31.35
CA THR A 324 -13.20 37.52 32.18
C THR A 324 -13.75 37.48 33.60
N ILE A 325 -12.93 37.04 34.55
CA ILE A 325 -13.32 36.92 35.96
C ILE A 325 -13.53 38.31 36.56
N ALA A 326 -14.53 38.45 37.44
CA ALA A 326 -14.93 39.74 38.00
C ALA A 326 -13.81 40.36 38.86
N ALA A 327 -13.62 41.68 38.78
CA ALA A 327 -12.59 42.37 39.56
C ALA A 327 -12.84 42.21 41.07
N GLY A 328 -11.80 41.78 41.82
CA GLY A 328 -11.89 41.49 43.25
C GLY A 328 -12.43 40.09 43.59
N THR A 329 -12.52 39.17 42.63
CA THR A 329 -12.75 37.75 42.92
C THR A 329 -11.46 37.11 43.46
N THR A 330 -11.48 36.66 44.71
CA THR A 330 -10.37 35.96 45.37
C THR A 330 -10.71 34.51 45.67
N LEU A 331 -9.77 33.58 45.55
CA LEU A 331 -9.90 32.19 46.05
C LEU A 331 -8.93 31.95 47.21
N ALA A 332 -9.44 31.54 48.37
CA ALA A 332 -8.66 30.96 49.45
C ALA A 332 -8.17 29.53 49.12
N PRO A 333 -7.18 28.97 49.83
CA PRO A 333 -6.75 27.57 49.66
C PRO A 333 -7.92 26.58 49.75
N GLY A 334 -8.04 25.69 48.76
CA GLY A 334 -9.14 24.73 48.61
C GLY A 334 -10.46 25.31 48.11
N GLU A 335 -10.58 26.63 47.96
CA GLU A 335 -11.76 27.29 47.37
C GLU A 335 -11.82 27.07 45.85
N ARG A 336 -13.03 27.17 45.29
CA ARG A 336 -13.34 26.86 43.90
C ARG A 336 -14.10 28.01 43.23
N TRP A 337 -14.03 28.05 41.90
CA TRP A 337 -14.78 28.98 41.07
C TRP A 337 -15.28 28.26 39.81
N LEU A 338 -16.57 28.39 39.52
CA LEU A 338 -17.26 27.61 38.50
C LEU A 338 -17.73 28.48 37.31
N ALA A 339 -17.30 28.10 36.11
CA ALA A 339 -17.85 28.63 34.87
C ALA A 339 -18.80 27.61 34.21
N GLY A 340 -20.07 27.99 34.06
CA GLY A 340 -21.10 27.19 33.39
C GLY A 340 -21.33 27.59 31.94
N GLY A 341 -21.52 26.60 31.07
CA GLY A 341 -21.83 26.78 29.65
C GLY A 341 -23.15 27.48 29.33
N PRO A 342 -23.40 27.73 28.03
CA PRO A 342 -24.63 28.38 27.55
C PRO A 342 -25.89 27.58 27.89
N GLY A 343 -25.79 26.25 28.01
CA GLY A 343 -26.84 25.34 28.43
C GLY A 343 -26.60 24.68 29.80
N TYR A 344 -25.67 25.17 30.64
CA TYR A 344 -25.42 24.58 31.96
C TYR A 344 -26.69 24.62 32.81
N GLU A 345 -27.22 23.43 33.10
CA GLU A 345 -28.34 23.23 34.02
C GLU A 345 -27.78 22.76 35.36
N ARG A 346 -28.13 23.49 36.43
CA ARG A 346 -27.67 23.20 37.79
C ARG A 346 -28.38 21.94 38.30
N ARG A 347 -27.64 20.85 38.47
CA ARG A 347 -28.16 19.58 39.01
C ARG A 347 -28.17 19.63 40.55
N ASP A 348 -28.77 18.61 41.18
CA ASP A 348 -28.82 18.52 42.63
C ASP A 348 -27.41 18.49 43.25
N ARG A 349 -27.23 19.27 44.34
CA ARG A 349 -25.97 19.53 45.06
C ARG A 349 -24.93 20.40 44.35
N GLU A 350 -25.02 20.66 43.04
CA GLU A 350 -24.13 21.61 42.36
C GLU A 350 -24.40 23.06 42.85
N PRO A 351 -23.42 23.98 42.82
CA PRO A 351 -23.63 25.40 43.08
C PRO A 351 -24.28 26.10 41.87
N GLN A 352 -24.59 27.39 42.01
CA GLN A 352 -24.74 28.26 40.84
C GLN A 352 -23.35 28.62 40.31
N PRO A 353 -23.16 28.75 38.99
CA PRO A 353 -21.86 29.10 38.43
C PRO A 353 -21.57 30.58 38.64
N ASP A 354 -20.36 30.90 39.09
CA ASP A 354 -19.87 32.25 39.33
C ASP A 354 -19.77 33.09 38.04
N ALA A 355 -19.57 32.41 36.91
CA ALA A 355 -19.68 33.02 35.58
C ALA A 355 -20.41 32.10 34.59
N ARG A 356 -20.99 32.70 33.54
CA ARG A 356 -21.49 31.98 32.37
C ARG A 356 -20.92 32.53 31.09
N TYR A 357 -20.58 31.64 30.18
CA TYR A 357 -20.12 31.96 28.82
C TYR A 357 -21.18 31.57 27.77
N ARG A 358 -21.03 32.08 26.54
CA ARG A 358 -22.08 32.05 25.51
C ARG A 358 -21.80 31.12 24.33
N THR A 359 -20.54 30.79 24.11
CA THR A 359 -20.09 29.95 23.00
C THR A 359 -19.73 28.60 23.58
N GLY A 360 -20.27 27.52 23.03
CA GLY A 360 -19.91 26.20 23.53
C GLY A 360 -18.46 25.81 23.24
N PHE A 361 -18.00 24.77 23.92
CA PHE A 361 -16.88 23.94 23.47
C PHE A 361 -17.29 23.11 22.23
N ALA A 362 -16.51 22.09 21.91
CA ALA A 362 -16.86 21.10 20.90
C ALA A 362 -16.65 19.70 21.49
N ASP A 363 -17.66 18.86 21.34
CA ASP A 363 -17.86 17.62 22.09
C ASP A 363 -16.80 16.57 21.75
N ALA A 364 -16.41 16.46 20.46
CA ALA A 364 -15.42 15.51 19.97
C ALA A 364 -13.95 15.98 20.13
N GLY A 365 -13.72 17.22 20.57
CA GLY A 365 -12.38 17.78 20.77
C GLY A 365 -12.46 19.26 21.15
N SER A 366 -11.74 19.64 22.20
CA SER A 366 -11.83 20.99 22.79
C SER A 366 -10.70 21.24 23.79
N GLY A 367 -10.63 22.44 24.34
CA GLY A 367 -9.70 22.72 25.43
C GLY A 367 -9.98 24.06 26.10
N VAL A 368 -9.35 24.24 27.26
CA VAL A 368 -9.46 25.40 28.15
C VAL A 368 -8.06 25.91 28.46
N LEU A 369 -7.88 27.24 28.45
CA LEU A 369 -6.67 27.89 28.91
C LEU A 369 -7.04 29.04 29.85
N LEU A 370 -6.42 29.07 31.03
CA LEU A 370 -6.53 30.15 32.01
C LEU A 370 -5.27 31.02 31.96
N ARG A 371 -5.45 32.33 31.88
CA ARG A 371 -4.35 33.30 31.96
C ARG A 371 -4.71 34.54 32.76
N THR A 372 -3.71 35.23 33.28
CA THR A 372 -3.90 36.45 34.09
C THR A 372 -4.42 37.64 33.26
N SER A 373 -4.62 38.78 33.91
CA SER A 373 -4.90 40.07 33.24
C SER A 373 -3.86 40.46 32.20
N ASP A 374 -2.61 40.06 32.42
CA ASP A 374 -1.42 40.44 31.64
C ASP A 374 -0.96 39.31 30.69
N ASP A 375 -1.91 38.45 30.31
CA ASP A 375 -1.77 37.30 29.42
C ASP A 375 -0.76 36.20 29.88
N VAL A 376 -0.35 36.19 31.16
CA VAL A 376 0.53 35.15 31.73
C VAL A 376 -0.24 33.84 31.88
N LEU A 377 0.27 32.74 31.32
CA LEU A 377 -0.34 31.40 31.42
C LEU A 377 -0.35 30.91 32.87
N VAL A 378 -1.52 30.47 33.33
CA VAL A 378 -1.70 29.83 34.64
C VAL A 378 -1.75 28.31 34.47
N ASP A 379 -2.88 27.79 33.98
CA ASP A 379 -3.08 26.36 33.70
C ASP A 379 -3.92 26.18 32.42
N ARG A 380 -3.85 24.98 31.83
CA ARG A 380 -4.55 24.63 30.59
C ARG A 380 -4.79 23.12 30.50
N VAL A 381 -5.90 22.74 29.86
CA VAL A 381 -6.27 21.35 29.58
C VAL A 381 -6.87 21.25 28.18
N ALA A 382 -6.53 20.18 27.45
CA ALA A 382 -7.12 19.87 26.16
C ALA A 382 -7.62 18.43 26.13
N MET A 383 -8.66 18.19 25.33
CA MET A 383 -9.24 16.89 25.04
C MET A 383 -9.31 16.72 23.52
N SER A 384 -8.82 15.59 22.99
CA SER A 384 -8.75 15.34 21.54
C SER A 384 -8.73 13.82 21.26
N GLN A 385 -8.98 13.44 20.02
CA GLN A 385 -8.74 12.08 19.53
C GLN A 385 -7.26 11.88 19.13
N TYR A 386 -6.65 12.86 18.45
CA TYR A 386 -5.25 12.79 18.01
C TYR A 386 -4.56 14.16 17.89
N GLY A 387 -5.20 15.12 17.21
CA GLY A 387 -4.61 16.43 16.93
C GLY A 387 -4.27 17.25 18.18
N ASP A 388 -3.19 18.02 18.11
CA ASP A 388 -2.72 18.88 19.20
C ASP A 388 -3.55 20.17 19.40
N SER A 389 -3.41 20.77 20.57
CA SER A 389 -4.06 22.03 20.95
C SER A 389 -3.15 22.98 21.73
N ALA A 390 -3.30 24.29 21.50
CA ALA A 390 -2.68 25.33 22.33
C ALA A 390 -3.11 25.27 23.82
N CYS A 391 -4.23 24.63 24.12
CA CYS A 391 -4.71 24.37 25.47
C CYS A 391 -4.10 23.11 26.12
N GLN A 392 -3.24 22.35 25.42
CA GLN A 392 -2.58 21.16 25.97
C GLN A 392 -1.25 21.49 26.66
N ASN A 393 -0.80 20.64 27.59
CA ASN A 393 0.44 20.89 28.34
C ASN A 393 1.61 20.09 27.76
N GLY A 394 2.38 20.70 26.85
CA GLY A 394 3.46 20.02 26.14
C GLY A 394 2.88 19.01 25.16
N ASP A 395 3.10 17.72 25.38
CA ASP A 395 2.40 16.65 24.63
C ASP A 395 1.07 16.22 25.29
N ASP A 396 0.81 16.64 26.53
CA ASP A 396 -0.26 16.07 27.36
C ASP A 396 -1.64 16.68 27.06
N LYS A 397 -2.50 15.79 26.56
CA LYS A 397 -3.93 16.01 26.29
C LYS A 397 -4.73 14.76 26.67
N LEU A 398 -5.99 14.98 26.99
CA LEU A 398 -6.95 13.96 27.43
C LEU A 398 -7.66 13.34 26.22
N ALA A 399 -8.11 12.09 26.35
CA ALA A 399 -8.83 11.42 25.27
C ALA A 399 -10.29 11.91 25.18
N ALA A 400 -10.80 12.07 23.95
CA ALA A 400 -12.21 12.42 23.70
C ALA A 400 -13.16 11.22 23.90
N ILE A 401 -13.26 10.73 25.14
CA ILE A 401 -13.99 9.51 25.53
C ILE A 401 -15.01 9.69 26.66
N LEU A 402 -15.29 10.94 27.07
CA LEU A 402 -16.31 11.22 28.08
C LEU A 402 -17.69 10.75 27.61
N ASP A 403 -18.48 10.23 28.55
CA ASP A 403 -19.90 9.98 28.39
C ASP A 403 -20.73 11.14 28.98
N PRO A 404 -21.05 12.19 28.20
CA PRO A 404 -21.81 13.33 28.70
C PRO A 404 -23.23 12.94 29.15
N VAL A 405 -23.75 11.80 28.69
CA VAL A 405 -25.09 11.32 29.01
C VAL A 405 -25.12 10.59 30.35
N ALA A 406 -24.01 9.95 30.75
CA ALA A 406 -23.76 9.56 32.15
C ALA A 406 -23.42 10.77 33.04
N GLY A 407 -23.14 11.94 32.43
CA GLY A 407 -22.74 13.15 33.12
C GLY A 407 -21.31 13.07 33.64
N GLU A 408 -20.43 12.40 32.91
CA GLU A 408 -19.00 12.33 33.20
C GLU A 408 -18.29 13.68 32.96
N SER A 409 -17.23 13.91 33.72
CA SER A 409 -16.25 14.98 33.51
C SER A 409 -14.84 14.42 33.62
N TRP A 410 -13.88 15.13 33.01
CA TRP A 410 -12.49 15.00 33.38
C TRP A 410 -12.26 15.77 34.69
N GLN A 411 -11.69 15.09 35.69
CA GLN A 411 -11.39 15.66 37.00
C GLN A 411 -9.92 15.46 37.35
N ARG A 412 -9.27 16.51 37.85
CA ARG A 412 -7.91 16.45 38.36
C ARG A 412 -7.94 15.86 39.77
N VAL A 413 -7.18 14.79 39.99
CA VAL A 413 -7.10 14.11 41.29
C VAL A 413 -6.47 15.04 42.33
N GLU A 414 -7.08 15.11 43.51
CA GLU A 414 -6.58 15.99 44.57
C GLU A 414 -5.34 15.43 45.29
N PRO A 415 -4.44 16.30 45.78
CA PRO A 415 -3.43 15.90 46.75
C PRO A 415 -4.04 15.27 48.01
N GLU A 416 -3.43 14.20 48.52
CA GLU A 416 -3.79 13.60 49.81
C GLU A 416 -3.05 14.29 50.97
N GLY A 417 -3.77 15.08 51.75
CA GLY A 417 -3.28 15.72 52.98
C GLY A 417 -3.03 17.22 52.87
N ASP A 418 -2.54 17.82 53.96
CA ASP A 418 -2.30 19.27 54.05
C ASP A 418 -1.35 19.77 52.95
N VAL A 419 -1.68 20.94 52.38
CA VAL A 419 -0.97 21.60 51.28
C VAL A 419 0.47 22.01 51.66
N GLY A 420 1.40 21.06 51.54
CA GLY A 420 2.80 21.24 51.95
C GLY A 420 3.87 20.55 51.09
N ALA A 421 3.49 19.71 50.11
CA ALA A 421 4.44 18.95 49.29
C ALA A 421 4.19 19.17 47.78
N ARG A 422 5.00 20.04 47.15
CA ARG A 422 5.02 20.22 45.69
C ARG A 422 5.53 18.93 45.02
N ALA A 423 4.70 18.26 44.23
CA ALA A 423 5.17 17.32 43.21
C ALA A 423 5.69 18.12 42.00
N GLY A 424 6.97 17.92 41.64
CA GLY A 424 7.56 18.55 40.45
C GLY A 424 7.11 17.84 39.17
N ALA A 425 6.96 18.59 38.08
CA ALA A 425 6.73 18.00 36.77
C ALA A 425 7.95 17.17 36.31
N GLY A 426 7.72 15.93 35.89
CA GLY A 426 8.78 15.04 35.41
C GLY A 426 8.58 13.57 35.77
N ALA A 427 7.68 12.88 35.07
CA ALA A 427 7.49 11.42 35.18
C ALA A 427 7.22 10.80 33.80
N SER A 428 8.27 10.55 33.03
CA SER A 428 8.20 9.72 31.83
C SER A 428 8.13 8.24 32.21
N GLY A 429 6.96 7.61 32.01
CA GLY A 429 6.76 6.20 32.29
C GLY A 429 5.52 5.63 31.59
N SER A 430 5.64 4.43 31.04
CA SER A 430 4.57 3.73 30.30
C SER A 430 3.53 3.11 31.25
N GLY A 431 2.59 3.92 31.70
CA GLY A 431 1.34 3.52 32.36
C GLY A 431 0.11 3.97 31.57
N SER A 432 -1.07 3.43 31.87
CA SER A 432 -2.30 3.75 31.14
C SER A 432 -2.60 5.26 31.14
N ALA A 433 -3.09 5.78 30.01
CA ALA A 433 -3.07 7.22 29.70
C ALA A 433 -3.73 8.17 30.73
N ALA A 434 -4.69 7.69 31.52
CA ALA A 434 -5.29 8.47 32.62
C ALA A 434 -4.35 8.67 33.82
N ALA A 435 -3.43 7.73 34.09
CA ALA A 435 -2.53 7.81 35.23
C ALA A 435 -1.38 8.83 35.04
N ALA A 436 -1.03 9.15 33.79
CA ALA A 436 0.14 9.96 33.47
C ALA A 436 -0.05 11.47 33.68
N THR A 437 -1.29 11.98 33.65
CA THR A 437 -1.60 13.42 33.63
C THR A 437 -2.21 13.95 34.94
N GLY A 438 -2.53 13.06 35.88
CA GLY A 438 -3.28 13.39 37.10
C GLY A 438 -4.78 13.64 36.87
N TRP A 439 -5.32 13.31 35.68
CA TRP A 439 -6.73 13.45 35.35
C TRP A 439 -7.43 12.08 35.23
N ILE A 440 -8.61 11.97 35.84
CA ILE A 440 -9.48 10.80 35.76
C ILE A 440 -10.85 11.17 35.19
N ILE A 441 -11.63 10.16 34.79
CA ILE A 441 -13.04 10.33 34.40
C ILE A 441 -13.92 9.89 35.56
N ALA A 442 -14.78 10.79 36.01
CA ALA A 442 -15.73 10.56 37.11
C ALA A 442 -17.08 11.25 36.80
N PRO A 443 -18.19 10.86 37.45
CA PRO A 443 -19.44 11.60 37.37
C PRO A 443 -19.22 13.04 37.87
N ARG A 444 -19.67 14.05 37.13
CA ARG A 444 -19.27 15.45 37.37
C ARG A 444 -19.70 15.96 38.76
N THR A 445 -18.81 16.66 39.45
CA THR A 445 -18.93 17.11 40.85
C THR A 445 -18.67 18.62 41.10
N PRO A 446 -19.22 19.56 40.30
CA PRO A 446 -19.01 21.00 40.53
C PRO A 446 -19.28 21.45 41.97
N GLY A 447 -18.35 22.21 42.54
CA GLY A 447 -18.39 22.75 43.91
C GLY A 447 -18.09 21.75 45.03
N ALA A 448 -17.82 20.48 44.71
CA ALA A 448 -17.48 19.43 45.67
C ALA A 448 -16.03 18.97 45.52
N ARG A 449 -15.57 18.05 46.39
CA ARG A 449 -14.26 17.40 46.24
C ARG A 449 -14.23 16.62 44.92
N THR A 450 -13.17 16.74 44.13
CA THR A 450 -13.03 15.88 42.94
C THR A 450 -12.79 14.43 43.36
N ALA A 451 -13.13 13.51 42.46
CA ALA A 451 -12.95 12.08 42.65
C ALA A 451 -11.48 11.71 42.86
N ASP A 452 -11.28 10.60 43.56
CA ASP A 452 -9.99 9.95 43.74
C ASP A 452 -9.76 8.86 42.68
N ALA A 453 -8.55 8.32 42.61
CA ALA A 453 -8.21 7.24 41.69
C ALA A 453 -8.97 5.92 41.98
N GLU A 454 -9.74 5.81 43.08
CA GLU A 454 -10.59 4.67 43.40
C GLU A 454 -11.99 4.79 42.77
N SER A 455 -12.49 6.03 42.65
CA SER A 455 -13.84 6.38 42.17
C SER A 455 -13.95 6.74 40.68
N SER A 456 -12.85 6.61 39.93
CA SER A 456 -12.82 6.72 38.46
C SER A 456 -13.67 5.64 37.77
N VAL A 457 -14.58 6.05 36.87
CA VAL A 457 -15.47 5.12 36.11
C VAL A 457 -14.66 4.12 35.30
N TYR A 458 -13.56 4.59 34.71
CA TYR A 458 -12.68 3.76 33.90
C TYR A 458 -11.75 2.86 34.73
N ARG A 459 -11.72 2.95 36.06
CA ARG A 459 -11.05 1.93 36.90
C ARG A 459 -11.72 0.57 36.73
N ALA A 460 -13.06 0.54 36.61
CA ALA A 460 -13.80 -0.67 36.28
C ALA A 460 -13.50 -1.17 34.86
N ALA A 461 -13.50 -0.27 33.86
CA ALA A 461 -13.23 -0.64 32.47
C ALA A 461 -11.79 -1.16 32.26
N ALA A 462 -10.79 -0.49 32.83
CA ALA A 462 -9.39 -0.90 32.79
C ALA A 462 -9.17 -2.21 33.57
N ALA A 463 -9.84 -2.41 34.71
CA ALA A 463 -9.82 -3.69 35.41
C ALA A 463 -10.41 -4.81 34.52
N LEU A 464 -11.54 -4.59 33.85
CA LEU A 464 -12.15 -5.59 32.95
C LEU A 464 -11.23 -5.99 31.79
N GLN A 465 -10.40 -5.07 31.27
CA GLN A 465 -9.35 -5.38 30.29
C GLN A 465 -8.16 -6.11 30.95
N GLN A 466 -7.54 -5.55 31.99
CA GLN A 466 -6.30 -6.06 32.59
C GLN A 466 -6.46 -7.38 33.35
N THR A 467 -7.63 -7.66 33.91
CA THR A 467 -7.91 -8.94 34.61
C THR A 467 -8.27 -10.09 33.65
N GLY A 468 -8.32 -9.84 32.34
CA GLY A 468 -8.75 -10.83 31.36
C GLY A 468 -10.24 -11.21 31.48
N VAL A 469 -11.07 -10.41 32.15
CA VAL A 469 -12.52 -10.69 32.27
C VAL A 469 -13.21 -10.66 30.91
N TYR A 470 -12.68 -9.95 29.91
CA TYR A 470 -13.15 -10.12 28.54
C TYR A 470 -12.93 -11.54 28.02
N ALA A 471 -11.71 -12.07 28.17
CA ALA A 471 -11.29 -13.41 27.79
C ALA A 471 -11.69 -14.53 28.78
N ALA A 472 -12.47 -14.22 29.82
CA ALA A 472 -13.00 -15.21 30.74
C ALA A 472 -13.90 -16.19 29.99
N LYS A 473 -13.70 -17.49 30.22
CA LYS A 473 -14.26 -18.59 29.42
C LYS A 473 -15.73 -18.36 29.06
N ALA A 474 -16.02 -18.29 27.77
CA ALA A 474 -17.31 -17.79 27.25
C ALA A 474 -18.57 -18.54 27.76
N ALA A 475 -18.42 -19.76 28.28
CA ALA A 475 -19.50 -20.51 28.95
C ALA A 475 -19.97 -19.89 30.29
N ASP A 476 -19.28 -18.87 30.80
CA ASP A 476 -19.61 -18.12 32.02
C ASP A 476 -19.96 -16.65 31.76
N ARG A 477 -19.93 -16.19 30.48
CA ARG A 477 -20.47 -14.88 30.07
C ARG A 477 -21.99 -14.85 30.22
N GLY A 478 -22.56 -13.69 30.54
CA GLY A 478 -24.01 -13.49 30.64
C GLY A 478 -24.66 -13.20 29.30
N VAL A 479 -25.31 -12.04 29.20
CA VAL A 479 -25.85 -11.49 27.95
C VAL A 479 -24.81 -10.60 27.28
N ALA A 480 -24.71 -10.64 25.95
CA ALA A 480 -23.82 -9.81 25.15
C ALA A 480 -24.45 -9.51 23.78
N ILE A 481 -23.90 -8.54 23.03
CA ILE A 481 -24.33 -8.23 21.67
C ILE A 481 -23.91 -9.38 20.75
N SER A 482 -24.85 -10.03 20.08
CA SER A 482 -24.60 -11.22 19.24
C SER A 482 -24.50 -10.90 17.75
N GLU A 483 -25.27 -9.94 17.28
CA GLU A 483 -25.30 -9.53 15.88
C GLU A 483 -25.66 -8.04 15.75
N ILE A 484 -25.05 -7.36 14.78
CA ILE A 484 -25.36 -5.96 14.45
C ILE A 484 -25.31 -5.74 12.94
N ALA A 485 -26.31 -5.04 12.41
CA ALA A 485 -26.36 -4.57 11.03
C ALA A 485 -26.69 -3.08 10.99
N ASN A 486 -25.99 -2.32 10.16
CA ASN A 486 -26.05 -0.85 10.11
C ASN A 486 -26.36 -0.29 8.72
N ASP A 487 -27.06 -1.03 7.85
CA ASP A 487 -27.38 -0.58 6.49
C ASP A 487 -28.15 0.75 6.50
N PRO A 488 -27.80 1.70 5.61
CA PRO A 488 -28.54 2.94 5.48
C PRO A 488 -29.89 2.72 4.80
N GLY A 489 -30.77 3.72 4.88
CA GLY A 489 -32.06 3.69 4.17
C GLY A 489 -31.95 4.19 2.73
N ALA A 490 -33.00 4.02 1.95
CA ALA A 490 -33.16 4.73 0.68
C ALA A 490 -33.20 6.26 0.91
N PRO A 491 -32.60 7.08 0.03
CA PRO A 491 -32.01 6.72 -1.26
C PRO A 491 -30.55 6.24 -1.21
N VAL A 492 -29.90 6.29 -0.04
CA VAL A 492 -28.46 5.96 0.12
C VAL A 492 -28.17 4.50 -0.22
N LEU A 493 -29.04 3.59 0.27
CA LEU A 493 -29.11 2.22 -0.20
C LEU A 493 -30.12 2.13 -1.35
N PRO A 494 -29.78 1.52 -2.50
CA PRO A 494 -30.71 1.22 -3.59
C PRO A 494 -31.98 0.50 -3.10
N ALA A 495 -33.14 0.89 -3.63
CA ALA A 495 -34.45 0.46 -3.12
C ALA A 495 -34.82 -1.01 -3.45
N ASP A 496 -34.03 -1.66 -4.31
CA ASP A 496 -34.05 -3.09 -4.61
C ASP A 496 -33.22 -3.92 -3.61
N LEU A 497 -32.29 -3.29 -2.88
CA LEU A 497 -31.57 -3.91 -1.78
C LEU A 497 -32.37 -3.79 -0.47
N THR A 498 -32.31 -4.84 0.35
CA THR A 498 -33.00 -4.87 1.65
C THR A 498 -32.17 -4.17 2.72
N GLN A 499 -32.68 -3.09 3.32
CA GLN A 499 -32.03 -2.47 4.48
C GLN A 499 -32.08 -3.40 5.71
N ARG A 500 -30.91 -3.82 6.20
CA ARG A 500 -30.71 -4.49 7.50
C ARG A 500 -30.14 -3.48 8.50
N ASN A 501 -31.00 -2.93 9.35
CA ASN A 501 -30.58 -2.05 10.43
C ASN A 501 -31.20 -2.59 11.74
N PHE A 502 -30.41 -3.35 12.51
CA PHE A 502 -30.86 -4.01 13.75
C PHE A 502 -29.70 -4.29 14.71
N ILE A 503 -30.05 -4.55 15.96
CA ILE A 503 -29.16 -4.99 17.03
C ILE A 503 -29.76 -6.25 17.66
N GLU A 504 -28.95 -7.29 17.84
CA GLU A 504 -29.30 -8.47 18.62
C GLU A 504 -28.41 -8.61 19.85
N ILE A 505 -29.02 -9.03 20.96
CA ILE A 505 -28.31 -9.51 22.15
C ILE A 505 -28.67 -10.97 22.42
N ALA A 506 -27.72 -11.77 22.90
CA ALA A 506 -27.93 -13.17 23.22
C ALA A 506 -27.34 -13.55 24.59
N ASN A 507 -27.95 -14.54 25.23
CA ASN A 507 -27.43 -15.13 26.45
C ASN A 507 -26.46 -16.27 26.10
N TYR A 508 -25.18 -16.06 26.40
CA TYR A 508 -24.12 -17.06 26.20
C TYR A 508 -23.91 -17.96 27.44
N GLY A 509 -24.50 -17.59 28.57
CA GLY A 509 -24.34 -18.24 29.87
C GLY A 509 -25.31 -19.39 30.13
N ARG A 510 -25.25 -19.89 31.37
CA ARG A 510 -25.91 -21.14 31.82
C ARG A 510 -27.21 -20.92 32.59
N SER A 511 -27.50 -19.68 32.98
CA SER A 511 -28.69 -19.28 33.74
C SER A 511 -29.63 -18.41 32.90
N THR A 512 -30.92 -18.37 33.25
CA THR A 512 -31.84 -17.37 32.68
C THR A 512 -31.61 -16.04 33.38
N ILE A 513 -31.44 -14.96 32.61
CA ILE A 513 -31.19 -13.61 33.10
C ILE A 513 -32.45 -12.77 32.88
N ASP A 514 -32.85 -11.97 33.88
CA ASP A 514 -33.88 -10.95 33.69
C ASP A 514 -33.22 -9.72 33.07
N ILE A 515 -33.68 -9.35 31.88
CA ILE A 515 -33.18 -8.21 31.11
C ILE A 515 -34.24 -7.11 31.00
N GLY A 516 -35.35 -7.20 31.73
CA GLY A 516 -36.38 -6.18 31.71
C GLY A 516 -35.87 -4.83 32.22
N GLY A 517 -36.04 -3.77 31.41
CA GLY A 517 -35.53 -2.43 31.70
C GLY A 517 -34.11 -2.16 31.18
N TRP A 518 -33.41 -3.18 30.67
CA TRP A 518 -32.09 -2.99 30.04
C TRP A 518 -32.19 -2.07 28.81
N THR A 519 -31.10 -1.38 28.49
CA THR A 519 -31.10 -0.30 27.49
C THR A 519 -29.95 -0.42 26.50
N LEU A 520 -30.28 -0.35 25.21
CA LEU A 520 -29.33 -0.18 24.12
C LEU A 520 -29.22 1.30 23.77
N ARG A 521 -28.00 1.80 23.59
CA ARG A 521 -27.70 3.16 23.12
C ARG A 521 -26.68 3.09 21.98
N ARG A 522 -26.83 3.92 20.96
CA ARG A 522 -25.83 4.01 19.88
C ARG A 522 -24.70 4.98 20.27
N CYS A 523 -23.49 4.71 19.81
CA CYS A 523 -22.49 5.74 19.56
C CYS A 523 -22.61 6.24 18.11
N MET A 524 -22.43 7.53 17.91
CA MET A 524 -22.64 8.24 16.65
C MET A 524 -21.37 8.24 15.78
N ALA A 525 -21.40 8.81 14.59
CA ALA A 525 -20.27 8.77 13.65
C ALA A 525 -19.03 9.55 14.14
N ASP A 526 -19.20 10.49 15.07
CA ASP A 526 -18.15 11.22 15.78
C ASP A 526 -17.51 10.43 16.95
N GLY A 527 -18.02 9.21 17.21
CA GLY A 527 -17.63 8.34 18.32
C GLY A 527 -18.48 8.51 19.58
N LEU A 528 -19.22 9.61 19.75
CA LEU A 528 -19.87 9.99 21.01
C LEU A 528 -21.15 9.18 21.28
N ARG A 529 -21.45 8.88 22.55
CA ARG A 529 -22.69 8.17 22.93
C ARG A 529 -23.90 9.09 22.80
N ALA A 530 -24.92 8.65 22.05
CA ALA A 530 -26.14 9.41 21.86
C ALA A 530 -26.92 9.61 23.18
N PRO A 531 -27.47 10.82 23.44
CA PRO A 531 -28.35 11.06 24.59
C PRO A 531 -29.64 10.23 24.56
N GLY A 532 -30.24 10.07 23.38
CA GLY A 532 -31.44 9.26 23.19
C GLY A 532 -31.16 7.76 23.30
N VAL A 533 -31.95 7.06 24.11
CA VAL A 533 -31.97 5.59 24.15
C VAL A 533 -32.35 5.06 22.76
N GLN A 534 -31.59 4.09 22.26
CA GLN A 534 -31.85 3.47 20.95
C GLN A 534 -32.99 2.45 21.06
N SER A 535 -33.00 1.62 22.10
CA SER A 535 -34.11 0.72 22.42
C SER A 535 -34.07 0.32 23.90
N THR A 536 -35.24 0.03 24.48
CA THR A 536 -35.39 -0.44 25.86
C THR A 536 -36.05 -1.81 25.87
N VAL A 537 -35.48 -2.75 26.59
CA VAL A 537 -36.02 -4.10 26.74
C VAL A 537 -37.28 -4.05 27.64
N PRO A 538 -38.43 -4.59 27.21
CA PRO A 538 -39.66 -4.56 28.01
C PRO A 538 -39.51 -5.19 29.41
N ALA A 539 -40.13 -4.57 30.42
CA ALA A 539 -40.03 -5.04 31.81
C ALA A 539 -40.48 -6.50 31.98
N GLY A 540 -39.71 -7.29 32.74
CA GLY A 540 -39.95 -8.73 32.95
C GLY A 540 -39.51 -9.66 31.80
N THR A 541 -38.83 -9.14 30.76
CA THR A 541 -38.24 -9.98 29.71
C THR A 541 -37.12 -10.85 30.26
N LYS A 542 -37.22 -12.17 30.10
CA LYS A 542 -36.27 -13.15 30.65
C LYS A 542 -35.58 -13.95 29.56
N LEU A 543 -34.28 -13.70 29.38
CA LEU A 543 -33.47 -14.31 28.33
C LEU A 543 -32.85 -15.61 28.83
N LYS A 544 -33.31 -16.74 28.27
CA LYS A 544 -32.81 -18.09 28.59
C LYS A 544 -31.44 -18.34 27.96
N PRO A 545 -30.62 -19.28 28.50
CA PRO A 545 -29.41 -19.76 27.84
C PRO A 545 -29.62 -20.07 26.36
N GLY A 546 -28.80 -19.48 25.49
CA GLY A 546 -28.87 -19.66 24.03
C GLY A 546 -30.00 -18.91 23.31
N ALA A 547 -30.92 -18.24 24.02
CA ALA A 547 -31.93 -17.40 23.40
C ALA A 547 -31.39 -16.00 23.06
N THR A 548 -32.01 -15.37 22.07
CA THR A 548 -31.71 -14.00 21.63
C THR A 548 -32.88 -13.04 21.87
N TRP A 549 -32.58 -11.75 21.83
CA TRP A 549 -33.53 -10.65 21.80
C TRP A 549 -33.04 -9.63 20.78
N THR A 550 -33.89 -9.31 19.82
CA THR A 550 -33.58 -8.48 18.66
C THR A 550 -34.40 -7.19 18.71
N THR A 551 -33.78 -6.07 18.39
CA THR A 551 -34.47 -4.79 18.13
C THR A 551 -34.06 -4.26 16.77
N ALA A 552 -35.02 -3.80 15.97
CA ALA A 552 -34.77 -3.43 14.57
C ALA A 552 -35.37 -2.07 14.19
N ARG A 553 -34.83 -1.43 13.16
CA ARG A 553 -35.34 -0.18 12.63
C ARG A 553 -36.76 -0.36 12.08
N GLU A 554 -37.69 0.44 12.59
CA GLU A 554 -39.04 0.62 12.04
C GLU A 554 -39.02 0.76 10.51
N GLY A 555 -39.81 -0.08 9.83
CA GLY A 555 -39.90 -0.12 8.36
C GLY A 555 -38.96 -1.11 7.67
N THR A 556 -37.96 -1.66 8.38
CA THR A 556 -37.15 -2.77 7.85
C THR A 556 -37.87 -4.11 8.00
N ALA A 557 -37.53 -5.11 7.19
CA ALA A 557 -38.10 -6.45 7.27
C ALA A 557 -37.92 -7.08 8.67
N ALA A 558 -36.75 -6.88 9.30
CA ALA A 558 -36.46 -7.36 10.65
C ALA A 558 -37.39 -6.79 11.73
N SER A 559 -37.97 -5.59 11.53
CA SER A 559 -38.95 -5.01 12.48
C SER A 559 -40.28 -5.76 12.55
N SER A 560 -40.54 -6.70 11.64
CA SER A 560 -41.71 -7.59 11.69
C SER A 560 -41.56 -8.81 12.61
N THR A 561 -40.33 -9.17 12.97
CA THR A 561 -40.00 -10.35 13.81
C THR A 561 -39.24 -9.99 15.09
N ALA A 562 -38.58 -8.82 15.14
CA ALA A 562 -37.90 -8.30 16.32
C ALA A 562 -38.87 -8.06 17.49
N GLN A 563 -38.39 -8.23 18.73
CA GLN A 563 -39.20 -8.06 19.95
C GLN A 563 -39.34 -6.59 20.37
N ALA A 564 -38.59 -5.68 19.76
CA ALA A 564 -38.76 -4.24 19.85
C ALA A 564 -38.36 -3.54 18.53
N SER A 565 -38.76 -2.29 18.37
CA SER A 565 -38.38 -1.45 17.22
C SER A 565 -37.80 -0.11 17.65
N TYR A 566 -37.08 0.54 16.74
CA TYR A 566 -36.49 1.87 16.97
C TYR A 566 -36.60 2.78 15.74
N GLY A 567 -36.70 4.09 15.95
CA GLY A 567 -36.93 5.07 14.88
C GLY A 567 -35.67 5.67 14.22
N THR A 568 -34.49 5.63 14.87
CA THR A 568 -33.25 6.26 14.37
C THR A 568 -32.32 5.25 13.71
N THR A 569 -31.73 5.58 12.56
CA THR A 569 -30.76 4.71 11.85
C THR A 569 -29.47 4.56 12.66
N LEU A 570 -28.92 3.35 12.75
CA LEU A 570 -27.49 3.18 12.99
C LEU A 570 -26.72 3.63 11.74
N SER A 571 -25.60 4.34 11.90
CA SER A 571 -24.84 4.90 10.79
C SER A 571 -23.92 3.85 10.15
N PHE A 572 -23.84 3.85 8.82
CA PHE A 572 -22.94 2.95 8.07
C PHE A 572 -21.50 3.50 7.95
N LEU A 573 -21.35 4.83 7.94
CA LEU A 573 -20.07 5.55 7.89
C LEU A 573 -19.31 5.60 9.24
N GLY A 574 -19.78 4.84 10.23
CA GLY A 574 -19.24 4.84 11.60
C GLY A 574 -20.35 4.86 12.64
N THR A 575 -20.37 3.89 13.56
CA THR A 575 -21.33 3.81 14.67
C THR A 575 -20.88 2.78 15.70
N GLY A 576 -21.37 2.88 16.94
CA GLY A 576 -21.21 1.84 17.95
C GLY A 576 -22.51 1.54 18.67
N VAL A 577 -22.50 0.52 19.52
CA VAL A 577 -23.61 0.17 20.42
C VAL A 577 -23.07 -0.10 21.83
N TRP A 578 -23.77 0.44 22.82
CA TRP A 578 -23.55 0.24 24.25
C TRP A 578 -24.79 -0.45 24.83
N LEU A 579 -24.60 -1.65 25.39
CA LEU A 579 -25.61 -2.38 26.15
C LEU A 579 -25.43 -2.08 27.63
N ALA A 580 -26.44 -1.46 28.24
CA ALA A 580 -26.52 -1.23 29.67
C ALA A 580 -27.66 -2.04 30.30
N ASP A 581 -27.53 -2.36 31.58
CA ASP A 581 -28.58 -3.04 32.34
C ASP A 581 -29.70 -2.08 32.79
N ALA A 582 -30.47 -2.47 33.82
CA ALA A 582 -31.58 -1.69 34.36
C ALA A 582 -31.15 -0.57 35.32
N ASP A 583 -29.99 -0.69 35.95
CA ASP A 583 -29.41 0.33 36.83
C ASP A 583 -28.52 1.32 36.04
N GLY A 584 -28.05 0.89 34.85
CA GLY A 584 -27.31 1.69 33.88
C GLY A 584 -25.87 1.24 33.65
N GLU A 585 -25.42 0.18 34.33
CA GLU A 585 -24.05 -0.34 34.21
C GLU A 585 -23.83 -1.01 32.84
N ARG A 586 -22.60 -0.91 32.29
CA ARG A 586 -22.28 -1.50 30.99
C ARG A 586 -22.11 -3.01 31.08
N VAL A 587 -22.88 -3.73 30.25
CA VAL A 587 -22.82 -5.19 30.12
C VAL A 587 -21.92 -5.61 28.94
N ASP A 588 -22.07 -4.96 27.79
CA ASP A 588 -21.24 -5.17 26.59
C ASP A 588 -21.29 -3.92 25.69
N SER A 589 -20.40 -3.86 24.70
CA SER A 589 -20.44 -2.86 23.64
C SER A 589 -19.84 -3.39 22.33
N VAL A 590 -19.93 -2.62 21.25
CA VAL A 590 -19.20 -2.84 19.99
C VAL A 590 -19.03 -1.51 19.25
N GLY A 591 -17.86 -1.26 18.67
CA GLY A 591 -17.57 -0.13 17.78
C GLY A 591 -17.30 -0.57 16.33
N ILE A 592 -17.90 0.13 15.36
CA ILE A 592 -17.64 0.01 13.92
C ILE A 592 -17.14 1.39 13.46
N TYR A 593 -15.82 1.56 13.42
CA TYR A 593 -15.14 2.86 13.26
C TYR A 593 -13.82 2.82 12.48
N GLY A 594 -13.31 1.64 12.12
CA GLY A 594 -12.22 1.54 11.15
C GLY A 594 -12.77 1.90 9.77
N ARG A 595 -12.17 2.87 9.08
CA ARG A 595 -12.56 3.29 7.73
C ARG A 595 -11.42 3.00 6.76
N ASN A 596 -11.63 3.34 5.49
CA ASN A 596 -10.57 3.30 4.49
C ASN A 596 -9.66 4.53 4.70
N GLU A 597 -8.36 4.37 4.54
CA GLU A 597 -7.32 5.39 4.69
C GLU A 597 -7.60 6.67 3.87
N LEU A 598 -8.10 6.53 2.64
CA LEU A 598 -8.50 7.67 1.79
C LEU A 598 -9.72 8.43 2.35
N ASP A 599 -10.49 7.79 3.23
CA ASP A 599 -11.69 8.33 3.87
C ASP A 599 -11.42 8.86 5.30
N ALA A 600 -10.52 8.20 6.05
CA ALA A 600 -9.95 8.61 7.32
C ALA A 600 -8.74 7.71 7.71
N SER A 601 -7.57 8.32 7.89
CA SER A 601 -6.33 7.65 8.35
C SER A 601 -6.46 6.98 9.73
N ILE A 602 -7.18 7.62 10.67
CA ILE A 602 -7.23 7.22 12.09
C ILE A 602 -8.63 6.74 12.49
N ASP A 603 -8.72 5.54 13.09
CA ASP A 603 -9.93 4.99 13.72
C ASP A 603 -10.58 6.02 14.69
N THR A 604 -11.89 6.26 14.54
CA THR A 604 -12.62 7.18 15.43
C THR A 604 -12.73 6.61 16.85
N VAL A 605 -12.23 7.36 17.83
CA VAL A 605 -12.23 6.95 19.24
C VAL A 605 -13.65 7.02 19.81
N SER A 606 -14.11 5.94 20.47
CA SER A 606 -15.47 5.85 21.01
C SER A 606 -15.53 5.03 22.31
N PRO A 607 -16.34 5.44 23.32
CA PRO A 607 -16.63 4.61 24.49
C PRO A 607 -17.39 3.31 24.15
N CYS A 608 -17.98 3.17 22.96
CA CYS A 608 -18.56 1.91 22.50
C CYS A 608 -17.51 0.88 22.03
N THR A 609 -16.31 1.30 21.63
CA THR A 609 -15.27 0.41 21.08
C THR A 609 -14.54 -0.35 22.20
N LYS A 610 -14.19 -1.62 21.94
CA LYS A 610 -13.25 -2.41 22.73
C LYS A 610 -12.07 -2.83 21.84
N GLY A 611 -10.84 -2.57 22.27
CA GLY A 611 -9.64 -2.91 21.49
C GLY A 611 -9.64 -2.22 20.12
N LEU A 612 -9.46 -2.98 19.04
CA LEU A 612 -9.60 -2.47 17.67
C LEU A 612 -11.08 -2.44 17.25
N ALA A 613 -11.50 -1.36 16.59
CA ALA A 613 -12.86 -1.24 16.05
C ALA A 613 -13.07 -2.11 14.80
N LEU A 614 -14.32 -2.49 14.52
CA LEU A 614 -14.70 -3.12 13.26
C LEU A 614 -14.60 -2.13 12.08
N THR A 615 -14.25 -2.67 10.91
CA THR A 615 -14.07 -1.93 9.67
C THR A 615 -15.41 -1.73 8.93
N THR A 616 -15.77 -0.50 8.52
CA THR A 616 -17.10 -0.13 7.95
C THR A 616 -17.47 -0.89 6.67
N TYR A 617 -16.46 -1.23 5.86
CA TYR A 617 -16.58 -1.86 4.54
C TYR A 617 -16.41 -3.39 4.55
N LEU A 618 -16.27 -4.03 5.73
CA LEU A 618 -16.08 -5.48 5.86
C LEU A 618 -17.33 -6.31 5.48
N VAL A 619 -18.53 -5.74 5.62
CA VAL A 619 -19.80 -6.43 5.32
C VAL A 619 -20.27 -6.21 3.87
N ASP A 620 -20.52 -7.30 3.14
CA ASP A 620 -21.19 -7.26 1.84
C ASP A 620 -22.68 -6.97 2.02
N ARG A 621 -23.03 -5.68 1.98
CA ARG A 621 -24.41 -5.19 2.11
C ARG A 621 -25.31 -5.63 0.95
N MET A 622 -24.74 -5.90 -0.24
CA MET A 622 -25.50 -6.37 -1.41
C MET A 622 -25.86 -7.86 -1.30
N ARG A 623 -24.98 -8.70 -0.73
CA ARG A 623 -25.30 -10.08 -0.32
C ARG A 623 -26.03 -10.16 1.02
N GLY A 624 -26.13 -9.05 1.75
CA GLY A 624 -26.92 -8.94 2.96
C GLY A 624 -26.24 -9.45 4.23
N GLN A 625 -24.96 -9.15 4.36
CA GLN A 625 -24.18 -9.49 5.54
C GLN A 625 -24.42 -8.53 6.73
N SER A 626 -24.09 -9.03 7.91
CA SER A 626 -24.06 -8.36 9.21
C SER A 626 -22.73 -8.66 9.91
N PHE A 627 -22.45 -7.97 11.01
CA PHE A 627 -21.38 -8.36 11.92
C PHE A 627 -21.93 -9.33 12.98
N GLN A 628 -21.38 -10.54 13.05
CA GLN A 628 -21.79 -11.60 13.97
C GLN A 628 -20.68 -11.96 14.95
N ARG A 629 -21.00 -12.02 16.25
CA ARG A 629 -20.04 -12.35 17.31
C ARG A 629 -19.63 -13.82 17.25
N VAL A 630 -18.33 -14.06 17.09
CA VAL A 630 -17.68 -15.38 17.17
C VAL A 630 -16.80 -15.53 18.42
N ALA A 631 -16.31 -14.43 19.01
CA ALA A 631 -15.37 -14.47 20.12
C ALA A 631 -15.63 -13.40 21.21
N PHE A 632 -14.78 -13.45 22.23
CA PHE A 632 -14.72 -12.53 23.38
C PHE A 632 -13.25 -12.26 23.75
N THR A 633 -12.46 -11.81 22.79
CA THR A 633 -11.05 -11.41 22.98
C THR A 633 -10.95 -10.09 23.77
N GLY A 634 -11.93 -9.20 23.59
CA GLY A 634 -11.85 -7.79 24.03
C GLY A 634 -11.39 -6.81 22.94
N SER A 635 -11.27 -7.28 21.70
CA SER A 635 -11.06 -6.52 20.47
C SER A 635 -12.28 -6.70 19.58
N ASP A 636 -13.03 -5.64 19.24
CA ASP A 636 -14.24 -5.74 18.42
C ASP A 636 -13.94 -6.31 17.03
N ALA A 637 -12.79 -5.95 16.46
CA ALA A 637 -12.28 -6.48 15.19
C ALA A 637 -12.10 -8.02 15.19
N ASP A 638 -11.84 -8.64 16.35
CA ASP A 638 -11.62 -10.09 16.53
C ASP A 638 -12.81 -10.80 17.18
N ASP A 639 -13.64 -10.07 17.93
CA ASP A 639 -14.89 -10.54 18.52
C ASP A 639 -15.94 -10.90 17.44
N PHE A 640 -15.93 -10.26 16.27
CA PHE A 640 -16.96 -10.40 15.22
C PHE A 640 -16.39 -10.74 13.83
N ARG A 641 -17.22 -11.37 12.99
CA ARG A 641 -16.99 -11.58 11.54
C ARG A 641 -18.12 -10.99 10.70
N ALA A 642 -17.86 -10.69 9.43
CA ALA A 642 -18.94 -10.52 8.45
C ALA A 642 -19.52 -11.89 8.05
N ALA A 643 -20.85 -12.03 8.11
CA ALA A 643 -21.58 -13.23 7.74
C ALA A 643 -22.99 -12.88 7.23
N ALA A 644 -23.67 -13.79 6.54
CA ALA A 644 -25.05 -13.54 6.08
C ALA A 644 -26.00 -13.40 7.28
N ALA A 645 -26.83 -12.36 7.31
CA ALA A 645 -27.53 -11.95 8.53
C ALA A 645 -28.59 -12.97 9.03
N THR A 646 -28.62 -13.22 10.34
CA THR A 646 -29.50 -14.23 10.99
C THR A 646 -30.28 -13.69 12.21
N PRO A 647 -31.03 -12.57 12.07
CA PRO A 647 -31.74 -11.96 13.20
C PRO A 647 -32.77 -12.92 13.82
N GLY A 648 -32.57 -13.26 15.10
CA GLY A 648 -33.35 -14.24 15.85
C GLY A 648 -32.63 -15.58 16.08
N GLU A 649 -31.45 -15.79 15.50
CA GLU A 649 -30.64 -17.01 15.67
C GLU A 649 -29.25 -16.70 16.26
N ARG A 650 -28.97 -17.25 17.44
CA ARG A 650 -27.69 -16.98 18.14
C ARG A 650 -26.51 -17.59 17.39
N THR A 651 -25.60 -16.75 16.90
CA THR A 651 -24.28 -17.13 16.37
C THR A 651 -23.55 -18.12 17.29
N ALA A 652 -22.99 -19.18 16.72
CA ALA A 652 -22.07 -20.07 17.42
C ALA A 652 -20.74 -19.34 17.71
N LEU A 653 -20.15 -19.60 18.87
CA LEU A 653 -18.82 -19.09 19.18
C LEU A 653 -17.77 -19.98 18.51
N GLU A 654 -16.87 -19.33 17.77
CA GLU A 654 -15.78 -19.92 17.01
C GLU A 654 -14.54 -19.07 17.32
N ALA A 655 -13.97 -19.27 18.51
CA ALA A 655 -12.93 -18.38 19.06
C ALA A 655 -11.69 -18.27 18.14
N ASP A 656 -11.33 -19.37 17.49
CA ASP A 656 -10.21 -19.47 16.57
C ASP A 656 -10.66 -19.29 15.09
N TYR A 657 -11.77 -18.60 14.83
CA TYR A 657 -12.39 -18.46 13.50
C TYR A 657 -11.42 -18.00 12.40
N ARG A 658 -10.55 -17.01 12.68
CA ARG A 658 -9.56 -16.53 11.69
C ARG A 658 -8.51 -17.59 11.39
N GLU A 659 -7.84 -18.13 12.41
CA GLU A 659 -6.85 -19.21 12.26
C GLU A 659 -7.44 -20.45 11.56
N GLN A 660 -8.67 -20.83 11.90
CA GLN A 660 -9.39 -21.94 11.24
C GLN A 660 -9.81 -21.59 9.81
N THR A 661 -10.07 -20.32 9.49
CA THR A 661 -10.38 -19.88 8.12
C THR A 661 -9.13 -19.86 7.25
N GLU A 662 -8.03 -19.32 7.78
CA GLU A 662 -6.71 -19.24 7.12
C GLU A 662 -6.13 -20.64 6.87
N SER A 663 -6.26 -21.57 7.82
CA SER A 663 -5.84 -22.97 7.65
C SER A 663 -6.76 -23.79 6.74
N ARG A 664 -8.09 -23.63 6.81
CA ARG A 664 -9.01 -24.30 5.87
C ARG A 664 -8.90 -23.75 4.45
N ALA A 665 -8.57 -22.46 4.29
CA ALA A 665 -8.22 -21.89 3.00
C ALA A 665 -6.99 -22.56 2.37
N ALA A 666 -6.09 -23.11 3.19
CA ALA A 666 -5.02 -23.96 2.72
C ALA A 666 -5.51 -25.33 2.24
N ASP A 667 -6.26 -26.06 3.08
CA ASP A 667 -6.82 -27.38 2.70
C ASP A 667 -7.68 -27.32 1.41
N THR A 668 -8.36 -26.20 1.15
CA THR A 668 -9.26 -26.04 -0.01
C THR A 668 -8.63 -25.42 -1.26
N ALA A 669 -7.41 -24.89 -1.19
CA ALA A 669 -6.71 -24.32 -2.37
C ALA A 669 -6.36 -25.38 -3.44
N THR A 670 -6.35 -26.66 -3.02
CA THR A 670 -6.40 -27.85 -3.89
C THR A 670 -7.51 -27.80 -4.97
N GLY A 671 -8.56 -26.99 -4.76
CA GLY A 671 -9.81 -26.93 -5.54
C GLY A 671 -9.88 -25.98 -6.75
N SER A 672 -8.96 -26.12 -7.71
CA SER A 672 -9.07 -25.62 -9.10
C SER A 672 -9.23 -24.10 -9.35
N ALA A 673 -8.08 -23.45 -9.53
CA ALA A 673 -7.83 -22.61 -10.74
C ALA A 673 -8.01 -23.48 -12.02
N PRO A 674 -8.08 -22.95 -13.27
CA PRO A 674 -8.44 -23.73 -14.46
C PRO A 674 -7.69 -25.07 -14.52
N ALA A 675 -8.46 -26.16 -14.61
CA ALA A 675 -7.89 -27.49 -14.60
C ALA A 675 -6.98 -27.66 -15.83
N PRO A 676 -5.76 -28.23 -15.68
CA PRO A 676 -4.95 -28.57 -16.85
C PRO A 676 -5.78 -29.48 -17.75
N ASP A 677 -5.81 -29.19 -19.06
CA ASP A 677 -6.86 -29.66 -19.95
C ASP A 677 -6.82 -31.19 -20.16
N THR A 678 -7.52 -31.92 -19.29
CA THR A 678 -7.50 -33.40 -19.25
C THR A 678 -8.13 -34.04 -20.49
N ALA A 679 -8.66 -33.24 -21.42
CA ALA A 679 -9.02 -33.68 -22.77
C ALA A 679 -7.85 -34.39 -23.49
N ARG A 680 -6.58 -34.07 -23.19
CA ARG A 680 -5.42 -34.81 -23.73
C ARG A 680 -5.13 -36.11 -22.99
N ALA A 681 -5.41 -36.19 -21.68
CA ALA A 681 -5.29 -37.43 -20.91
C ALA A 681 -6.32 -38.50 -21.34
N GLY A 682 -7.49 -38.06 -21.83
CA GLY A 682 -8.57 -38.93 -22.35
C GLY A 682 -8.22 -39.81 -23.56
N ALA A 683 -7.04 -39.65 -24.17
CA ALA A 683 -6.54 -40.50 -25.25
C ALA A 683 -5.06 -40.91 -25.09
N ALA A 684 -4.44 -40.64 -23.94
CA ALA A 684 -3.00 -40.86 -23.70
C ALA A 684 -2.72 -41.84 -22.54
N GLY A 685 -3.67 -42.73 -22.21
CA GLY A 685 -3.47 -43.86 -21.27
C GLY A 685 -2.52 -44.96 -21.75
N SER A 686 -1.59 -44.63 -22.65
CA SER A 686 -0.48 -45.50 -23.05
C SER A 686 0.82 -44.81 -22.65
N THR A 687 1.80 -45.60 -22.19
CA THR A 687 3.19 -45.14 -22.08
C THR A 687 3.79 -45.01 -23.47
N ALA A 688 3.27 -44.06 -24.25
CA ALA A 688 3.88 -43.54 -25.45
C ALA A 688 5.02 -42.62 -25.02
N SER A 689 6.10 -43.21 -24.48
CA SER A 689 7.40 -42.64 -24.78
C SER A 689 7.48 -42.57 -26.30
N THR A 690 7.61 -41.37 -26.86
CA THR A 690 8.07 -41.20 -28.24
C THR A 690 9.35 -42.02 -28.33
N PRO A 691 9.39 -43.15 -29.06
CA PRO A 691 10.50 -44.07 -28.90
C PRO A 691 11.77 -43.35 -29.35
N ALA A 692 12.71 -43.13 -28.43
CA ALA A 692 13.94 -42.37 -28.67
C ALA A 692 14.49 -42.81 -30.04
N GLU A 693 14.47 -41.87 -31.00
CA GLU A 693 14.41 -42.22 -32.41
C GLU A 693 15.56 -43.16 -32.73
N ARG A 694 15.25 -44.39 -33.19
CA ARG A 694 16.30 -45.41 -33.29
C ARG A 694 17.43 -44.89 -34.19
N PRO A 695 18.69 -44.87 -33.70
CA PRO A 695 19.83 -44.40 -34.47
C PRO A 695 19.85 -45.01 -35.87
N LEU A 696 20.18 -44.18 -36.87
CA LEU A 696 20.07 -44.53 -38.28
C LEU A 696 20.78 -45.86 -38.58
N ALA A 697 20.00 -46.90 -38.89
CA ALA A 697 20.53 -48.20 -39.28
C ALA A 697 21.38 -48.06 -40.56
N GLY A 698 22.70 -48.12 -40.39
CA GLY A 698 23.70 -47.81 -41.40
C GLY A 698 25.12 -48.15 -40.92
N SER A 699 26.12 -47.72 -41.68
CA SER A 699 27.54 -47.82 -41.31
C SER A 699 27.93 -46.69 -40.36
N ALA A 700 28.96 -46.88 -39.54
CA ALA A 700 29.61 -45.76 -38.86
C ALA A 700 30.22 -44.79 -39.90
N ALA A 701 30.14 -43.48 -39.64
CA ALA A 701 30.66 -42.47 -40.55
C ALA A 701 32.18 -42.33 -40.45
N THR A 702 32.88 -42.25 -41.58
CA THR A 702 34.31 -41.91 -41.61
C THR A 702 34.47 -40.41 -41.41
N VAL A 703 34.69 -39.99 -40.17
CA VAL A 703 34.96 -38.59 -39.80
C VAL A 703 36.42 -38.28 -40.13
N LEU A 704 36.65 -37.33 -41.04
CA LEU A 704 37.99 -36.87 -41.43
C LEU A 704 38.54 -35.85 -40.44
N ARG A 705 37.67 -34.93 -39.97
CA ARG A 705 37.98 -33.84 -39.04
C ARG A 705 36.72 -33.49 -38.23
N ALA A 706 36.90 -33.07 -36.97
CA ALA A 706 35.83 -32.64 -36.10
C ALA A 706 36.26 -31.41 -35.29
N TRP A 707 35.31 -30.57 -34.87
CA TRP A 707 35.55 -29.34 -34.10
C TRP A 707 34.44 -29.07 -33.10
N ALA A 708 34.76 -28.40 -32.00
CA ALA A 708 33.85 -27.83 -31.00
C ALA A 708 33.93 -26.30 -31.05
N GLY A 709 32.78 -25.62 -30.93
CA GLY A 709 32.71 -24.18 -30.84
C GLY A 709 31.36 -23.72 -30.27
N ALA A 710 31.09 -22.42 -30.30
CA ALA A 710 29.79 -21.85 -30.01
C ALA A 710 29.50 -20.68 -30.97
N SER A 711 28.24 -20.24 -31.06
CA SER A 711 27.88 -19.01 -31.77
C SER A 711 27.00 -18.09 -30.93
N GLU A 712 27.36 -16.81 -30.92
CA GLU A 712 26.53 -15.71 -30.41
C GLU A 712 25.29 -15.49 -31.30
N GLY A 713 24.23 -14.93 -30.72
CA GLY A 713 23.05 -14.48 -31.49
C GLY A 713 22.21 -15.61 -32.11
N GLY A 714 22.34 -16.85 -31.60
CA GLY A 714 21.56 -18.00 -32.06
C GLY A 714 22.37 -19.01 -32.87
N ARG A 715 21.74 -19.57 -33.91
CA ARG A 715 22.32 -20.62 -34.76
C ARG A 715 23.53 -20.13 -35.54
N LEU A 716 24.53 -20.99 -35.72
CA LEU A 716 25.68 -20.70 -36.55
C LEU A 716 25.23 -20.46 -38.01
N THR A 717 25.58 -19.29 -38.58
CA THR A 717 25.26 -18.92 -39.96
C THR A 717 26.45 -19.06 -40.91
N ALA A 718 27.65 -18.73 -40.45
CA ALA A 718 28.91 -18.86 -41.16
C ALA A 718 29.43 -20.32 -41.20
N ALA A 719 30.42 -20.61 -42.04
CA ALA A 719 30.95 -21.98 -42.21
C ALA A 719 31.62 -22.57 -40.95
N HIS A 720 32.04 -21.70 -40.04
CA HIS A 720 32.59 -21.94 -38.70
C HIS A 720 32.45 -20.64 -37.90
N ALA A 721 32.62 -20.69 -36.59
CA ALA A 721 32.84 -19.50 -35.75
C ALA A 721 34.34 -19.32 -35.48
N ASP A 722 34.74 -18.10 -35.13
CA ASP A 722 36.09 -17.86 -34.63
C ASP A 722 36.33 -18.62 -33.32
N GLY A 723 37.57 -19.11 -33.12
CA GLY A 723 37.94 -19.85 -31.92
C GLY A 723 37.51 -21.32 -31.86
N GLU A 724 36.94 -21.91 -32.92
CA GLU A 724 36.63 -23.34 -32.94
C GLU A 724 37.86 -24.23 -32.67
N THR A 725 37.71 -25.23 -31.79
CA THR A 725 38.79 -26.11 -31.33
C THR A 725 38.66 -27.50 -31.96
N PRO A 726 39.76 -28.15 -32.37
CA PRO A 726 39.69 -29.47 -33.00
C PRO A 726 39.36 -30.57 -32.00
N ILE A 727 38.40 -31.43 -32.35
CA ILE A 727 38.09 -32.69 -31.64
C ILE A 727 38.83 -33.84 -32.35
N ASP A 728 39.40 -34.78 -31.60
CA ASP A 728 39.91 -36.02 -32.16
C ASP A 728 38.77 -36.87 -32.77
N PRO A 729 38.77 -37.13 -34.10
CA PRO A 729 37.76 -37.98 -34.73
C PRO A 729 37.66 -39.38 -34.12
N ALA A 730 38.74 -39.91 -33.52
CA ALA A 730 38.75 -41.23 -32.90
C ALA A 730 37.96 -41.31 -31.58
N ALA A 731 37.60 -40.18 -30.96
CA ALA A 731 36.75 -40.16 -29.76
C ALA A 731 35.27 -40.45 -30.07
N ILE A 732 34.83 -40.25 -31.32
CA ILE A 732 33.44 -40.40 -31.74
C ILE A 732 33.09 -41.90 -31.78
N GLY A 733 32.22 -42.35 -30.87
CA GLY A 733 31.90 -43.76 -30.68
C GLY A 733 32.83 -44.53 -29.73
N ALA A 734 33.80 -43.88 -29.09
CA ALA A 734 34.79 -44.52 -28.21
C ALA A 734 34.33 -44.75 -26.75
N GLY A 735 33.06 -44.43 -26.42
CA GLY A 735 32.48 -44.60 -25.09
C GLY A 735 32.48 -43.31 -24.23
N THR A 736 33.52 -42.49 -24.33
CA THR A 736 33.53 -41.11 -23.81
C THR A 736 33.17 -40.12 -24.92
N ALA A 737 31.88 -39.77 -25.02
CA ALA A 737 31.38 -38.81 -26.01
C ALA A 737 32.05 -37.43 -25.84
N PRO A 738 32.78 -36.90 -26.84
CA PRO A 738 33.29 -35.53 -26.78
C PRO A 738 32.13 -34.55 -26.75
N SER A 739 32.24 -33.47 -25.97
CA SER A 739 31.16 -32.47 -25.83
C SER A 739 31.64 -31.02 -25.93
N ALA A 740 30.80 -30.16 -26.50
CA ALA A 740 30.86 -28.71 -26.37
C ALA A 740 29.72 -28.25 -25.44
N GLY A 741 29.90 -27.14 -24.71
CA GLY A 741 28.90 -26.60 -23.81
C GLY A 741 29.16 -25.13 -23.49
N ASP A 742 28.10 -24.44 -23.07
CA ASP A 742 28.10 -23.05 -22.64
C ASP A 742 27.03 -22.86 -21.55
N ALA A 743 27.18 -21.88 -20.66
CA ALA A 743 26.17 -21.55 -19.64
C ALA A 743 25.58 -20.14 -19.79
N GLY A 744 26.25 -19.26 -20.56
CA GLY A 744 25.79 -17.90 -20.83
C GLY A 744 24.86 -17.85 -22.04
N TYR A 745 25.18 -16.97 -22.99
CA TYR A 745 24.33 -16.63 -24.13
C TYR A 745 24.71 -17.37 -25.44
N ALA A 746 25.80 -18.13 -25.46
CA ALA A 746 26.35 -18.71 -26.68
C ALA A 746 25.77 -20.10 -26.94
N TYR A 747 25.55 -20.45 -28.21
CA TYR A 747 24.92 -21.72 -28.59
C TYR A 747 25.98 -22.74 -29.02
N PRO A 748 26.33 -23.74 -28.19
CA PRO A 748 27.47 -24.62 -28.41
C PRO A 748 27.16 -25.65 -29.52
N TYR A 749 28.16 -25.90 -30.36
CA TYR A 749 28.05 -26.81 -31.49
C TYR A 749 29.26 -27.74 -31.63
N GLN A 750 29.04 -28.84 -32.34
CA GLN A 750 30.08 -29.69 -32.89
C GLN A 750 29.93 -29.80 -34.41
N ARG A 751 31.04 -29.59 -35.11
CA ARG A 751 31.12 -29.53 -36.57
C ARG A 751 31.96 -30.69 -37.08
N PHE A 752 31.46 -31.42 -38.08
CA PHE A 752 32.07 -32.67 -38.55
C PHE A 752 32.28 -32.64 -40.07
N GLU A 753 33.45 -33.04 -40.53
CA GLU A 753 33.75 -33.26 -41.95
C GLU A 753 33.83 -34.76 -42.21
N LEU A 754 32.86 -35.30 -42.95
CA LEU A 754 32.77 -36.70 -43.32
C LEU A 754 33.36 -36.96 -44.70
N ASP A 755 33.99 -38.12 -44.86
CA ASP A 755 34.32 -38.67 -46.17
C ASP A 755 33.03 -39.08 -46.91
N ALA A 756 32.91 -38.69 -48.19
CA ALA A 756 31.79 -39.06 -49.04
C ALA A 756 32.04 -40.32 -49.88
N ASP A 757 33.28 -40.83 -49.99
CA ASP A 757 33.59 -42.09 -50.65
C ASP A 757 34.59 -42.96 -49.85
N PRO A 758 34.28 -43.28 -48.58
CA PRO A 758 35.21 -43.96 -47.68
C PRO A 758 35.53 -45.38 -48.15
N ALA A 759 36.82 -45.73 -48.12
CA ALA A 759 37.32 -47.02 -48.59
C ALA A 759 36.70 -48.21 -47.83
N GLY A 760 35.76 -48.90 -48.49
CA GLY A 760 35.02 -50.04 -47.90
C GLY A 760 33.74 -49.66 -47.16
N GLY A 761 33.36 -48.38 -47.14
CA GLY A 761 32.10 -47.89 -46.56
C GLY A 761 31.00 -47.65 -47.60
N THR A 762 30.00 -46.85 -47.23
CA THR A 762 28.89 -46.47 -48.13
C THR A 762 29.18 -45.12 -48.80
N THR A 763 29.46 -45.13 -50.11
CA THR A 763 29.57 -43.89 -50.92
C THR A 763 28.31 -43.03 -50.80
N LEU A 764 28.47 -41.79 -50.35
CA LEU A 764 27.41 -40.80 -50.21
C LEU A 764 27.06 -40.19 -51.56
N ARG A 765 25.76 -40.10 -51.84
CA ARG A 765 25.21 -39.49 -53.05
C ARG A 765 23.88 -38.82 -52.73
N ALA A 766 23.28 -38.11 -53.69
CA ALA A 766 21.95 -37.55 -53.52
C ALA A 766 20.95 -38.65 -53.10
N GLY A 767 20.18 -38.40 -52.05
CA GLY A 767 19.29 -39.36 -51.41
C GLY A 767 19.92 -40.21 -50.29
N SER A 768 21.25 -40.26 -50.16
CA SER A 768 21.90 -40.89 -49.00
C SER A 768 21.49 -40.20 -47.70
N ARG A 769 21.50 -40.96 -46.60
CA ARG A 769 21.12 -40.46 -45.28
C ARG A 769 22.32 -40.39 -44.35
N VAL A 770 22.30 -39.38 -43.49
CA VAL A 770 23.24 -39.19 -42.37
C VAL A 770 22.46 -39.31 -41.07
N GLY A 771 23.08 -39.86 -40.04
CA GLY A 771 22.50 -39.98 -38.71
C GLY A 771 23.53 -39.58 -37.66
N TRP A 772 23.05 -38.96 -36.60
CA TRP A 772 23.81 -38.58 -35.42
C TRP A 772 23.14 -39.15 -34.18
N SER A 773 23.91 -39.49 -33.15
CA SER A 773 23.41 -39.82 -31.82
C SER A 773 24.25 -39.14 -30.74
N GLY A 774 23.62 -38.85 -29.61
CA GLY A 774 24.26 -38.19 -28.48
C GLY A 774 23.27 -37.44 -27.58
N ALA A 775 23.79 -36.72 -26.59
CA ALA A 775 22.99 -36.11 -25.53
C ALA A 775 23.19 -34.59 -25.38
N THR A 776 22.21 -33.94 -24.77
CA THR A 776 22.20 -32.53 -24.34
C THR A 776 21.97 -32.41 -22.83
N THR A 777 21.72 -31.20 -22.33
CA THR A 777 21.29 -30.90 -20.96
C THR A 777 19.82 -30.49 -20.98
N GLY A 778 19.06 -30.82 -19.93
CA GLY A 778 17.68 -30.37 -19.77
C GLY A 778 16.78 -30.78 -20.94
N ARG A 779 15.97 -29.84 -21.45
CA ARG A 779 14.99 -30.04 -22.52
C ARG A 779 15.35 -29.25 -23.79
N ASN A 780 16.64 -28.95 -23.95
CA ASN A 780 17.19 -28.17 -25.06
C ASN A 780 16.96 -28.87 -26.40
N GLU A 781 16.99 -28.11 -27.50
CA GLU A 781 16.81 -28.65 -28.84
C GLU A 781 18.16 -28.81 -29.57
N LEU A 782 18.53 -30.06 -29.86
CA LEU A 782 19.66 -30.37 -30.71
C LEU A 782 19.25 -30.35 -32.18
N GLN A 783 20.07 -29.68 -32.99
CA GLN A 783 19.76 -29.36 -34.39
C GLN A 783 20.85 -29.90 -35.31
N LEU A 784 20.52 -30.89 -36.13
CA LEU A 784 21.42 -31.46 -37.14
C LEU A 784 21.28 -30.66 -38.45
N SER A 785 22.38 -30.11 -38.95
CA SER A 785 22.45 -29.32 -40.18
C SER A 785 23.58 -29.78 -41.10
N VAL A 786 23.49 -29.42 -42.39
CA VAL A 786 24.52 -29.67 -43.41
C VAL A 786 24.92 -28.38 -44.13
N TRP A 787 26.20 -28.23 -44.45
CA TRP A 787 26.74 -27.03 -45.09
C TRP A 787 26.45 -27.04 -46.60
N THR A 788 25.77 -26.00 -47.09
CA THR A 788 25.47 -25.84 -48.52
C THR A 788 26.49 -24.94 -49.24
N GLY A 789 27.69 -24.77 -48.68
CA GLY A 789 28.75 -23.91 -49.22
C GLY A 789 28.56 -22.41 -49.00
N SER A 790 27.33 -21.96 -48.74
CA SER A 790 26.99 -20.57 -48.45
C SER A 790 26.04 -20.37 -47.26
N ALA A 791 25.41 -21.44 -46.78
CA ALA A 791 24.51 -21.42 -45.61
C ALA A 791 24.39 -22.82 -44.99
N TRP A 792 24.09 -22.90 -43.70
CA TRP A 792 23.65 -24.15 -43.08
C TRP A 792 22.21 -24.46 -43.48
N ARG A 793 21.94 -25.73 -43.75
CA ARG A 793 20.62 -26.24 -44.04
C ARG A 793 20.24 -27.27 -42.99
N LEU A 794 19.21 -26.98 -42.21
CA LEU A 794 18.65 -27.93 -41.26
C LEU A 794 18.29 -29.24 -41.97
N LEU A 795 18.63 -30.34 -41.31
CA LEU A 795 18.30 -31.71 -41.69
C LEU A 795 17.21 -32.25 -40.78
N ASP A 796 17.37 -32.05 -39.47
CA ASP A 796 16.52 -32.61 -38.42
C ASP A 796 16.73 -31.85 -37.09
N ALA A 797 15.78 -31.90 -36.16
CA ALA A 797 15.89 -31.29 -34.83
C ALA A 797 15.05 -32.05 -33.79
N GLY A 798 15.50 -32.10 -32.54
CA GLY A 798 14.82 -32.83 -31.47
C GLY A 798 15.31 -32.51 -30.06
N THR A 799 14.46 -32.80 -29.07
CA THR A 799 14.66 -32.54 -27.64
C THR A 799 14.59 -33.84 -26.83
N ASP A 800 15.12 -33.83 -25.60
CA ASP A 800 14.68 -34.80 -24.57
C ASP A 800 13.51 -34.19 -23.79
N PRO A 801 12.25 -34.59 -24.04
CA PRO A 801 11.10 -34.06 -23.31
C PRO A 801 11.10 -34.47 -21.82
N THR A 802 11.85 -35.52 -21.46
CA THR A 802 11.93 -36.05 -20.09
C THR A 802 13.05 -35.43 -19.24
N ALA A 803 13.91 -34.60 -19.84
CA ALA A 803 15.12 -34.04 -19.21
C ALA A 803 16.06 -35.10 -18.59
N SER A 804 16.00 -36.34 -19.06
CA SER A 804 16.77 -37.47 -18.52
C SER A 804 18.26 -37.44 -18.88
N GLY A 805 18.63 -36.67 -19.91
CA GLY A 805 19.99 -36.66 -20.47
C GLY A 805 20.30 -37.90 -21.32
N ALA A 806 19.27 -38.60 -21.81
CA ALA A 806 19.41 -39.77 -22.67
C ALA A 806 19.93 -39.40 -24.07
N ASP A 807 20.50 -40.39 -24.76
CA ASP A 807 20.93 -40.26 -26.14
C ASP A 807 19.73 -40.04 -27.08
N LEU A 808 19.66 -38.86 -27.66
CA LEU A 808 18.82 -38.52 -28.81
C LEU A 808 19.46 -39.07 -30.09
N ALA A 809 18.66 -39.18 -31.16
CA ALA A 809 19.20 -39.37 -32.50
C ALA A 809 18.51 -38.45 -33.50
N LEU A 810 19.30 -37.93 -34.44
CA LEU A 810 18.87 -36.99 -35.49
C LEU A 810 19.29 -37.53 -36.86
N ARG A 811 18.47 -37.38 -37.89
CA ARG A 811 18.64 -38.07 -39.18
C ARG A 811 18.27 -37.21 -40.39
N GLY A 812 19.26 -36.94 -41.23
CA GLY A 812 19.12 -36.14 -42.44
C GLY A 812 19.12 -36.94 -43.74
N THR A 813 18.51 -36.37 -44.79
CA THR A 813 18.71 -36.80 -46.18
C THR A 813 19.54 -35.77 -46.95
N LEU A 814 20.57 -36.23 -47.65
CA LEU A 814 21.49 -35.41 -48.44
C LEU A 814 20.95 -35.13 -49.84
N LYS A 815 21.10 -33.88 -50.29
CA LYS A 815 20.85 -33.41 -51.64
C LYS A 815 22.17 -33.38 -52.42
N ALA A 816 22.09 -33.34 -53.76
CA ALA A 816 23.29 -33.30 -54.61
C ALA A 816 24.24 -32.13 -54.28
N GLY A 817 23.69 -30.99 -53.85
CA GLY A 817 24.46 -29.80 -53.46
C GLY A 817 25.09 -29.86 -52.07
N ASP A 818 24.84 -30.89 -51.27
CA ASP A 818 25.39 -31.02 -49.91
C ASP A 818 26.75 -31.77 -49.90
N ILE A 819 27.09 -32.45 -51.00
CA ILE A 819 28.31 -33.27 -51.16
C ILE A 819 29.29 -32.51 -52.05
N ARG A 820 30.48 -32.16 -51.54
CA ARG A 820 31.44 -31.27 -52.23
C ARG A 820 32.87 -31.73 -52.04
N GLY A 821 33.62 -31.84 -53.14
CA GLY A 821 35.04 -32.24 -53.09
C GLY A 821 35.28 -33.60 -52.42
N GLY A 822 34.32 -34.53 -52.53
CA GLY A 822 34.37 -35.82 -51.84
C GLY A 822 34.05 -35.77 -50.34
N ARG A 823 33.38 -34.71 -49.86
CA ARG A 823 33.11 -34.49 -48.42
C ARG A 823 31.67 -34.04 -48.16
N VAL A 824 31.21 -34.27 -46.94
CA VAL A 824 29.97 -33.71 -46.38
C VAL A 824 30.32 -33.04 -45.06
N VAL A 825 29.94 -31.77 -44.87
CA VAL A 825 30.16 -31.06 -43.60
C VAL A 825 28.84 -30.95 -42.84
N LEU A 826 28.78 -31.56 -41.66
CA LEU A 826 27.66 -31.52 -40.74
C LEU A 826 27.93 -30.58 -39.56
N LEU A 827 26.86 -30.10 -38.96
CA LEU A 827 26.83 -29.36 -37.71
C LEU A 827 25.77 -30.00 -36.82
N VAL A 828 26.07 -30.21 -35.54
CA VAL A 828 25.06 -30.46 -34.50
C VAL A 828 25.22 -29.38 -33.44
N GLN A 829 24.17 -28.62 -33.22
CA GLN A 829 24.17 -27.47 -32.33
C GLN A 829 23.06 -27.63 -31.29
N ASP A 830 23.37 -27.32 -30.02
CA ASP A 830 22.37 -26.95 -29.03
C ASP A 830 21.98 -25.50 -29.33
N GLY A 831 20.75 -25.29 -29.81
CA GLY A 831 20.33 -24.06 -30.47
C GLY A 831 18.94 -23.60 -30.03
N PRO A 832 18.57 -22.33 -30.29
CA PRO A 832 17.25 -21.81 -29.96
C PRO A 832 16.19 -22.61 -30.72
N ARG A 833 15.06 -22.99 -30.09
CA ARG A 833 14.12 -23.99 -30.63
C ARG A 833 13.67 -23.70 -32.08
N THR A 834 13.41 -24.73 -32.88
CA THR A 834 12.81 -24.59 -34.22
C THR A 834 11.33 -24.19 -34.18
N LYS A 835 10.67 -24.39 -33.04
CA LYS A 835 9.27 -24.09 -32.76
C LYS A 835 9.12 -23.73 -31.28
N ALA A 836 8.22 -22.82 -30.93
CA ALA A 836 7.81 -22.65 -29.54
C ALA A 836 7.18 -23.95 -29.00
N ALA A 837 7.38 -24.23 -27.72
CA ALA A 837 6.67 -25.28 -27.00
C ALA A 837 5.37 -24.73 -26.38
N ILE A 838 5.46 -23.55 -25.75
CA ILE A 838 4.34 -22.73 -25.29
C ILE A 838 3.42 -22.34 -26.46
N ASP A 839 2.11 -22.35 -26.25
CA ASP A 839 1.13 -21.76 -27.19
C ASP A 839 0.82 -20.32 -26.77
N GLY A 840 0.90 -19.39 -27.71
CA GLY A 840 0.61 -17.96 -27.50
C GLY A 840 -0.86 -17.59 -27.74
N ALA A 841 -1.74 -18.58 -27.88
CA ALA A 841 -3.18 -18.36 -27.97
C ALA A 841 -3.77 -17.99 -26.61
N ILE A 842 -4.56 -16.91 -26.58
CA ILE A 842 -5.38 -16.51 -25.42
C ILE A 842 -6.56 -17.49 -25.33
N ASP A 843 -6.50 -18.40 -24.37
CA ASP A 843 -7.38 -19.56 -24.19
C ASP A 843 -7.87 -19.73 -22.73
N GLY A 844 -7.32 -18.93 -21.80
CA GLY A 844 -7.70 -18.86 -20.40
C GLY A 844 -7.08 -19.95 -19.53
N LYS A 845 -5.92 -20.50 -19.91
CA LYS A 845 -5.31 -21.65 -19.21
C LYS A 845 -3.80 -21.54 -19.05
N LEU A 846 -3.40 -21.52 -17.79
CA LEU A 846 -2.04 -21.81 -17.31
C LEU A 846 -1.39 -22.95 -18.10
N GLN A 847 -0.32 -22.64 -18.85
CA GLN A 847 0.33 -23.52 -19.84
C GLN A 847 0.66 -24.91 -19.26
N HIS A 848 0.76 -25.93 -20.13
CA HIS A 848 0.98 -27.31 -19.69
C HIS A 848 2.42 -27.51 -19.15
N PRO A 849 2.63 -28.22 -18.03
CA PRO A 849 3.97 -28.40 -17.43
C PRO A 849 5.04 -29.04 -18.33
N ASP A 850 4.66 -29.70 -19.44
CA ASP A 850 5.61 -30.24 -20.41
C ASP A 850 6.12 -29.20 -21.42
N ASP A 851 5.60 -27.96 -21.42
CA ASP A 851 5.92 -26.95 -22.43
C ASP A 851 6.90 -25.86 -21.92
N TYR A 852 7.06 -25.70 -20.60
CA TYR A 852 7.98 -24.72 -19.96
C TYR A 852 8.91 -25.38 -18.92
N ASP A 853 10.07 -24.79 -18.64
CA ASP A 853 11.13 -25.37 -17.80
C ASP A 853 10.97 -25.05 -16.31
N LEU A 854 10.51 -23.84 -15.98
CA LEU A 854 10.22 -23.37 -14.63
C LEU A 854 9.11 -22.31 -14.63
N ALA A 855 8.55 -22.00 -13.46
CA ALA A 855 7.62 -20.90 -13.28
C ALA A 855 7.98 -20.01 -12.07
N ILE A 856 7.53 -18.76 -12.10
CA ILE A 856 7.66 -17.78 -11.02
C ILE A 856 6.26 -17.25 -10.71
N SER A 857 5.85 -17.26 -9.44
CA SER A 857 4.57 -16.66 -9.02
C SER A 857 4.77 -15.20 -8.63
N HIS A 858 3.87 -14.32 -9.08
CA HIS A 858 3.83 -12.89 -8.74
C HIS A 858 2.56 -12.60 -7.94
N VAL A 859 2.75 -12.26 -6.67
CA VAL A 859 1.74 -11.80 -5.70
C VAL A 859 2.04 -10.33 -5.38
N THR A 860 1.03 -9.54 -5.02
CA THR A 860 1.16 -8.08 -4.91
C THR A 860 -0.04 -7.47 -4.19
N ASP A 861 0.14 -6.32 -3.54
CA ASP A 861 -0.90 -5.41 -3.04
C ASP A 861 -2.05 -6.13 -2.30
N THR A 862 -1.70 -7.02 -1.36
CA THR A 862 -2.65 -7.88 -0.63
C THR A 862 -3.38 -7.17 0.52
N GLN A 863 -3.02 -5.94 0.84
CA GLN A 863 -3.61 -5.02 1.82
C GLN A 863 -5.04 -5.34 2.32
N TYR A 864 -6.07 -5.16 1.48
CA TYR A 864 -7.48 -5.38 1.85
C TYR A 864 -7.81 -6.85 2.10
N LEU A 865 -7.07 -7.76 1.48
CA LEU A 865 -7.16 -9.19 1.77
C LEU A 865 -6.60 -9.43 3.18
N THR A 866 -5.52 -8.78 3.58
CA THR A 866 -4.99 -8.87 4.95
C THR A 866 -5.95 -8.31 6.01
N ASP A 867 -6.50 -7.09 5.88
CA ASP A 867 -7.46 -6.56 6.90
C ASP A 867 -8.81 -7.30 6.87
N ALA A 868 -9.42 -7.43 5.68
CA ALA A 868 -10.82 -7.78 5.54
C ALA A 868 -11.11 -9.19 4.98
N TYR A 869 -10.25 -9.72 4.10
CA TYR A 869 -10.51 -10.99 3.38
C TYR A 869 -9.35 -12.01 3.47
N PRO A 870 -8.88 -12.38 4.69
CA PRO A 870 -7.65 -13.17 4.84
C PRO A 870 -7.78 -14.61 4.32
N ASP A 871 -9.02 -15.10 4.16
CA ASP A 871 -9.30 -16.35 3.47
C ASP A 871 -8.79 -16.32 2.01
N VAL A 872 -8.89 -15.16 1.34
CA VAL A 872 -8.52 -14.99 -0.07
C VAL A 872 -7.00 -14.96 -0.24
N TYR A 873 -6.29 -14.28 0.66
CA TYR A 873 -4.82 -14.28 0.66
C TYR A 873 -4.26 -15.68 1.00
N ALA A 874 -4.85 -16.37 1.98
CA ALA A 874 -4.51 -17.76 2.28
C ALA A 874 -4.80 -18.71 1.10
N GLN A 875 -5.90 -18.51 0.35
CA GLN A 875 -6.19 -19.25 -0.89
C GLN A 875 -5.15 -19.02 -2.00
N GLN A 876 -4.60 -17.80 -2.13
CA GLN A 876 -3.54 -17.48 -3.11
C GLN A 876 -2.25 -18.24 -2.79
N LEU A 877 -1.70 -18.08 -1.58
CA LEU A 877 -0.41 -18.67 -1.21
C LEU A 877 -0.47 -20.20 -1.08
N SER A 878 -1.59 -20.74 -0.62
CA SER A 878 -1.76 -22.19 -0.53
C SER A 878 -1.89 -22.84 -1.90
N TRP A 879 -2.49 -22.16 -2.88
CA TRP A 879 -2.47 -22.64 -4.25
C TRP A 879 -1.03 -22.73 -4.78
N ILE A 880 -0.18 -21.76 -4.46
CA ILE A 880 1.25 -21.78 -4.83
C ILE A 880 1.94 -23.00 -4.19
N ALA A 881 1.77 -23.20 -2.88
CA ALA A 881 2.32 -24.35 -2.16
C ALA A 881 1.87 -25.70 -2.74
N ASP A 882 0.56 -25.90 -2.94
CA ASP A 882 -0.04 -27.13 -3.49
C ASP A 882 0.42 -27.41 -4.94
N ASN A 883 0.71 -26.37 -5.72
CA ASN A 883 1.06 -26.50 -7.13
C ASN A 883 2.56 -26.46 -7.40
N ALA A 884 3.41 -26.07 -6.44
CA ALA A 884 4.82 -25.77 -6.67
C ALA A 884 5.55 -26.88 -7.44
N ALA A 885 5.47 -28.12 -6.98
CA ALA A 885 6.10 -29.25 -7.68
C ALA A 885 5.45 -29.58 -9.04
N ARG A 886 4.12 -29.49 -9.15
CA ARG A 886 3.37 -29.86 -10.38
C ARG A 886 3.50 -28.81 -11.49
N ARG A 887 3.61 -27.53 -11.13
CA ARG A 887 3.75 -26.37 -12.03
C ARG A 887 5.16 -25.79 -12.03
N LYS A 888 6.15 -26.52 -11.49
CA LYS A 888 7.57 -26.13 -11.44
C LYS A 888 7.81 -24.71 -10.91
N ILE A 889 7.01 -24.27 -9.93
CA ILE A 889 7.13 -22.94 -9.34
C ILE A 889 8.43 -22.91 -8.53
N ALA A 890 9.44 -22.23 -9.05
CA ALA A 890 10.77 -22.16 -8.49
C ALA A 890 10.93 -21.00 -7.49
N PHE A 891 10.07 -19.99 -7.59
CA PHE A 891 10.03 -18.83 -6.69
C PHE A 891 8.62 -18.22 -6.61
N ALA A 892 8.30 -17.58 -5.49
CA ALA A 892 7.15 -16.69 -5.34
C ALA A 892 7.59 -15.31 -4.83
N THR A 893 7.40 -14.25 -5.61
CA THR A 893 7.71 -12.88 -5.19
C THR A 893 6.43 -12.15 -4.77
N HIS A 894 6.49 -11.37 -3.70
CA HIS A 894 5.45 -10.43 -3.29
C HIS A 894 5.94 -8.99 -3.44
N THR A 895 5.43 -8.22 -4.39
CA THR A 895 5.85 -6.82 -4.68
C THR A 895 5.28 -5.78 -3.72
N GLY A 896 5.27 -6.12 -2.43
CA GLY A 896 4.85 -5.24 -1.34
C GLY A 896 3.36 -5.00 -1.20
N ASP A 897 3.05 -4.13 -0.24
CA ASP A 897 1.73 -3.79 0.26
C ASP A 897 0.98 -5.01 0.81
N LEU A 898 1.59 -5.58 1.86
CA LEU A 898 1.09 -6.72 2.61
C LEU A 898 0.01 -6.33 3.63
N VAL A 899 0.02 -5.10 4.15
CA VAL A 899 -0.98 -4.56 5.11
C VAL A 899 -1.69 -3.33 4.55
N GLN A 900 -2.80 -2.91 5.15
CA GLN A 900 -3.57 -1.75 4.74
C GLN A 900 -3.22 -0.49 5.54
N ASN A 901 -2.95 -0.63 6.84
CA ASN A 901 -3.00 0.48 7.80
C ASN A 901 -1.65 0.88 8.43
N TRP A 902 -0.56 0.78 7.67
CA TRP A 902 0.74 1.39 8.00
C TRP A 902 1.24 2.35 6.90
N VAL A 903 0.29 3.04 6.23
CA VAL A 903 0.56 3.95 5.12
C VAL A 903 0.82 5.38 5.56
N ASP A 904 -0.07 5.97 6.34
CA ASP A 904 -0.02 7.41 6.60
C ASP A 904 0.75 7.72 7.89
N PRO A 905 1.65 8.73 7.89
CA PRO A 905 2.45 9.14 9.04
C PRO A 905 1.74 9.32 10.38
N ASP A 906 0.42 9.58 10.39
CA ASP A 906 -0.38 9.78 11.60
C ASP A 906 -1.17 8.53 12.06
N GLN A 907 -1.07 7.39 11.37
CA GLN A 907 -1.71 6.13 11.82
C GLN A 907 -1.00 5.51 13.04
N GLY A 908 -1.77 5.01 13.99
CA GLY A 908 -1.28 4.29 15.17
C GLY A 908 -0.97 2.82 14.90
N GLU A 909 0.03 2.28 15.59
CA GLU A 909 0.62 0.95 15.35
C GLU A 909 -0.35 -0.23 15.56
N GLN A 910 -1.39 -0.07 16.39
CA GLN A 910 -2.21 -1.19 16.89
C GLN A 910 -2.90 -1.99 15.78
N ARG A 911 -3.41 -1.31 14.74
CA ARG A 911 -4.08 -1.97 13.60
C ARG A 911 -3.06 -2.60 12.66
N ALA A 912 -2.03 -1.84 12.27
CA ALA A 912 -0.91 -2.30 11.48
C ALA A 912 -0.27 -3.59 12.04
N ARG A 913 0.03 -3.64 13.34
CA ARG A 913 0.61 -4.82 14.00
C ARG A 913 -0.29 -6.06 13.91
N ALA A 914 -1.62 -5.89 13.98
CA ALA A 914 -2.57 -6.99 13.84
C ALA A 914 -2.66 -7.49 12.38
N GLU A 915 -2.54 -6.60 11.40
CA GLU A 915 -2.45 -6.93 9.98
C GLU A 915 -1.13 -7.62 9.62
N PHE A 916 0.02 -7.06 10.06
CA PHE A 916 1.35 -7.66 9.84
C PHE A 916 1.46 -9.05 10.46
N ALA A 917 0.93 -9.27 11.67
CA ALA A 917 0.89 -10.59 12.28
C ALA A 917 0.12 -11.61 11.42
N ARG A 918 -1.00 -11.18 10.82
CA ARG A 918 -1.85 -12.02 9.95
C ARG A 918 -1.17 -12.29 8.60
N ALA A 919 -0.66 -11.27 7.93
CA ALA A 919 0.11 -11.40 6.70
C ALA A 919 1.34 -12.31 6.90
N SER A 920 2.03 -12.20 8.03
CA SER A 920 3.19 -13.02 8.39
C SER A 920 2.83 -14.49 8.61
N ALA A 921 1.71 -14.77 9.29
CA ALA A 921 1.19 -16.13 9.50
C ALA A 921 0.73 -16.79 8.19
N ILE A 922 0.10 -16.02 7.30
CA ILE A 922 -0.33 -16.42 5.95
C ILE A 922 0.89 -16.68 5.05
N GLN A 923 1.86 -15.76 4.98
CA GLN A 923 3.13 -15.98 4.25
C GLN A 923 3.89 -17.23 4.74
N GLY A 924 3.75 -17.56 6.03
CA GLY A 924 4.26 -18.80 6.60
C GLY A 924 3.76 -20.09 5.92
N ILE A 925 2.73 -20.03 5.07
CA ILE A 925 2.30 -21.15 4.20
C ILE A 925 3.45 -21.52 3.24
N LEU A 926 4.08 -20.55 2.58
CA LEU A 926 5.19 -20.79 1.65
C LEU A 926 6.44 -21.31 2.40
N ASP A 927 6.75 -20.70 3.53
CA ASP A 927 7.89 -21.09 4.38
C ASP A 927 7.75 -22.54 4.89
N ARG A 928 6.56 -22.93 5.34
CA ARG A 928 6.25 -24.31 5.76
C ARG A 928 6.25 -25.31 4.61
N ALA A 929 5.91 -24.87 3.39
CA ALA A 929 5.99 -25.69 2.18
C ALA A 929 7.42 -25.79 1.61
N GLY A 930 8.36 -24.97 2.08
CA GLY A 930 9.72 -24.90 1.55
C GLY A 930 9.80 -24.24 0.17
N VAL A 931 8.80 -23.43 -0.22
CA VAL A 931 8.79 -22.70 -1.49
C VAL A 931 9.69 -21.46 -1.35
N PRO A 932 10.73 -21.29 -2.20
CA PRO A 932 11.54 -20.09 -2.20
C PRO A 932 10.69 -18.85 -2.44
N ASN A 933 10.82 -17.85 -1.57
CA ASN A 933 9.97 -16.67 -1.64
C ASN A 933 10.70 -15.40 -1.16
N SER A 934 10.26 -14.24 -1.63
CA SER A 934 10.63 -12.96 -1.03
C SER A 934 9.41 -12.06 -0.90
N VAL A 935 9.50 -11.17 0.08
CA VAL A 935 8.64 -10.01 0.25
C VAL A 935 9.52 -8.77 0.28
N LEU A 936 8.93 -7.63 -0.07
CA LEU A 936 9.48 -6.28 0.09
C LEU A 936 8.39 -5.39 0.68
N PRO A 937 8.68 -4.28 1.36
CA PRO A 937 7.66 -3.38 1.88
C PRO A 937 7.19 -2.42 0.79
N GLY A 938 5.87 -2.32 0.60
CA GLY A 938 5.23 -1.31 -0.22
C GLY A 938 4.97 0.00 0.55
N ASN A 939 4.16 0.92 0.01
CA ASN A 939 3.90 2.20 0.68
C ASN A 939 2.99 2.09 1.91
N HIS A 940 2.11 1.10 1.96
CA HIS A 940 1.28 0.72 3.11
C HIS A 940 2.02 -0.13 4.16
N ASP A 941 3.20 -0.67 3.85
CA ASP A 941 4.06 -1.38 4.82
C ASP A 941 5.12 -0.48 5.51
N SER A 942 5.23 0.81 5.14
CA SER A 942 6.46 1.60 5.36
C SER A 942 6.28 3.07 5.75
N LYS A 943 5.08 3.52 6.13
CA LYS A 943 4.75 4.96 6.25
C LYS A 943 5.06 5.77 4.97
N ARG A 944 4.78 5.19 3.79
CA ARG A 944 5.22 5.70 2.47
C ARG A 944 6.75 5.90 2.38
N GLY A 945 7.52 4.89 2.81
CA GLY A 945 8.97 4.82 2.66
C GLY A 945 9.78 5.53 3.76
N ILE A 946 9.15 5.90 4.88
CA ILE A 946 9.79 6.64 5.98
C ILE A 946 10.21 5.69 7.13
N ASP A 947 9.48 4.60 7.36
CA ASP A 947 9.69 3.71 8.51
C ASP A 947 9.31 2.25 8.22
N TYR A 948 10.31 1.43 7.89
CA TYR A 948 10.19 -0.02 7.68
C TYR A 948 10.20 -0.84 8.98
N THR A 949 10.37 -0.21 10.15
CA THR A 949 10.81 -0.93 11.35
C THR A 949 9.75 -1.83 11.98
N LEU A 950 8.47 -1.64 11.63
CA LEU A 950 7.39 -2.57 11.93
C LEU A 950 7.33 -3.74 10.93
N PHE A 951 7.65 -3.52 9.64
CA PHE A 951 7.77 -4.58 8.64
C PHE A 951 8.90 -5.55 9.00
N ASP A 952 10.07 -5.04 9.38
CA ASP A 952 11.23 -5.87 9.75
C ASP A 952 10.99 -6.73 11.00
N GLU A 953 10.06 -6.36 11.89
CA GLU A 953 9.67 -7.22 13.03
C GLU A 953 8.98 -8.52 12.59
N PHE A 954 8.29 -8.50 11.45
CA PHE A 954 7.52 -9.64 10.92
C PHE A 954 8.14 -10.32 9.69
N PHE A 955 8.99 -9.58 8.97
CA PHE A 955 9.59 -9.98 7.68
C PHE A 955 11.10 -9.69 7.58
N GLY A 956 11.76 -9.38 8.71
CA GLY A 956 13.20 -9.14 8.76
C GLY A 956 14.08 -10.36 8.43
N PRO A 957 15.41 -10.19 8.32
CA PRO A 957 16.31 -11.17 7.69
C PRO A 957 16.32 -12.55 8.37
N ASP A 958 16.11 -12.61 9.69
CA ASP A 958 16.10 -13.85 10.49
C ASP A 958 15.05 -14.87 10.02
N ARG A 959 13.97 -14.42 9.36
CA ARG A 959 12.97 -15.29 8.74
C ARG A 959 13.55 -16.17 7.62
N TYR A 960 14.50 -15.61 6.86
CA TYR A 960 15.02 -16.20 5.63
C TYR A 960 16.48 -16.64 5.74
N ALA A 961 17.26 -16.13 6.70
CA ALA A 961 18.69 -16.40 6.85
C ALA A 961 19.08 -17.88 7.05
N ALA A 962 18.14 -18.76 7.42
CA ALA A 962 18.35 -20.20 7.51
C ALA A 962 18.13 -20.96 6.18
N GLN A 963 17.63 -20.29 5.13
CA GLN A 963 17.28 -20.89 3.85
C GLN A 963 18.47 -20.90 2.89
N PRO A 964 18.73 -22.01 2.16
CA PRO A 964 19.89 -22.14 1.28
C PRO A 964 19.82 -21.27 0.02
N TRP A 965 18.67 -20.66 -0.25
CA TRP A 965 18.41 -19.78 -1.39
C TRP A 965 18.42 -18.28 -1.02
N TYR A 966 18.53 -17.92 0.27
CA TYR A 966 18.58 -16.51 0.68
C TYR A 966 20.00 -15.96 0.52
N GLY A 967 20.16 -14.95 -0.34
CA GLY A 967 21.47 -14.33 -0.63
C GLY A 967 21.88 -13.26 0.38
N GLY A 968 20.89 -12.57 0.96
CA GLY A 968 21.09 -11.55 1.98
C GLY A 968 20.19 -10.34 1.79
N SER A 969 20.32 -9.36 2.68
CA SER A 969 19.63 -8.07 2.64
C SER A 969 20.61 -6.90 2.67
N ILE A 970 20.07 -5.69 2.52
CA ILE A 970 20.83 -4.45 2.42
C ILE A 970 21.61 -4.09 3.69
N ALA A 971 21.11 -4.46 4.88
CA ALA A 971 21.86 -4.36 6.13
C ALA A 971 21.38 -5.40 7.17
N PRO A 972 22.21 -5.74 8.19
CA PRO A 972 21.78 -6.61 9.28
C PRO A 972 20.56 -6.04 10.03
N GLY A 973 19.45 -6.79 10.04
CA GLY A 973 18.19 -6.38 10.66
C GLY A 973 17.25 -5.53 9.79
N ASP A 974 17.66 -5.20 8.56
CA ASP A 974 16.86 -4.51 7.53
C ASP A 974 16.68 -5.49 6.36
N ASN A 975 15.45 -5.87 6.06
CA ASN A 975 15.08 -6.71 4.91
C ASN A 975 14.31 -5.94 3.83
N ALA A 976 14.24 -4.61 3.92
CA ALA A 976 13.45 -3.79 3.00
C ALA A 976 13.92 -3.94 1.55
N ALA A 977 15.24 -4.05 1.36
CA ALA A 977 15.86 -4.55 0.13
C ALA A 977 16.59 -5.88 0.42
N ASN A 978 16.34 -6.91 -0.41
CA ASN A 978 16.88 -8.27 -0.23
C ASN A 978 17.02 -9.03 -1.56
N TYR A 979 17.84 -10.09 -1.58
CA TYR A 979 17.99 -10.93 -2.77
C TYR A 979 18.07 -12.42 -2.45
N SER A 980 17.63 -13.23 -3.40
CA SER A 980 17.65 -14.69 -3.33
C SER A 980 18.29 -15.32 -4.56
N LEU A 981 18.99 -16.44 -4.37
CA LEU A 981 19.72 -17.18 -5.39
C LEU A 981 19.10 -18.57 -5.56
N ILE A 982 18.63 -18.89 -6.76
CA ILE A 982 18.02 -20.20 -7.08
C ILE A 982 18.61 -20.78 -8.37
N SER A 983 18.43 -22.09 -8.56
CA SER A 983 18.82 -22.82 -9.76
C SER A 983 17.66 -23.72 -10.20
N ALA A 984 17.08 -23.47 -11.38
CA ALA A 984 15.87 -24.15 -11.86
C ALA A 984 15.83 -24.23 -13.40
N GLY A 985 15.22 -25.28 -13.94
CA GLY A 985 15.13 -25.51 -15.40
C GLY A 985 16.46 -25.79 -16.13
N GLY A 986 17.61 -25.64 -15.47
CA GLY A 986 18.94 -25.61 -16.09
C GLY A 986 19.56 -24.21 -16.17
N ALA A 987 18.92 -23.20 -15.57
CA ALA A 987 19.41 -21.84 -15.43
C ALA A 987 19.60 -21.47 -13.94
N ASP A 988 20.53 -20.55 -13.69
CA ASP A 988 20.71 -19.88 -12.41
C ASP A 988 20.04 -18.50 -12.43
N PHE A 989 19.40 -18.13 -11.33
CA PHE A 989 18.70 -16.86 -11.17
C PHE A 989 19.16 -16.11 -9.92
N LEU A 990 18.94 -14.80 -9.95
CA LEU A 990 18.97 -13.90 -8.82
C LEU A 990 17.62 -13.15 -8.79
N MET A 991 16.88 -13.33 -7.70
CA MET A 991 15.62 -12.61 -7.45
C MET A 991 15.97 -11.41 -6.58
N LEU A 992 15.96 -10.20 -7.14
CA LEU A 992 16.26 -8.96 -6.43
C LEU A 992 14.96 -8.30 -5.96
N SER A 993 14.88 -7.86 -4.72
CA SER A 993 13.72 -7.20 -4.12
C SER A 993 14.11 -5.83 -3.59
N LEU A 994 13.42 -4.77 -4.01
CA LEU A 994 13.66 -3.37 -3.58
C LEU A 994 12.37 -2.73 -3.04
N PRO A 995 12.41 -1.95 -1.93
CA PRO A 995 11.22 -1.43 -1.26
C PRO A 995 10.49 -0.38 -2.08
N TYR A 996 9.32 0.07 -1.64
CA TYR A 996 8.82 1.39 -2.05
C TYR A 996 9.84 2.50 -1.72
N ALA A 997 9.89 3.55 -2.55
CA ALA A 997 10.76 4.71 -2.32
C ALA A 997 12.27 4.40 -2.18
N TYR A 998 12.79 3.45 -2.96
CA TYR A 998 14.23 3.13 -3.00
C TYR A 998 15.10 4.38 -3.29
N GLY A 999 16.11 4.62 -2.46
CA GLY A 999 17.02 5.76 -2.51
C GLY A 999 18.34 5.45 -3.22
N GLU A 1000 19.34 6.32 -3.03
CA GLU A 1000 20.72 6.06 -3.51
C GLU A 1000 21.25 4.76 -2.90
N ARG A 1001 21.08 4.60 -1.58
CA ARG A 1001 21.52 3.44 -0.81
C ARG A 1001 21.04 2.12 -1.42
N GLU A 1002 19.76 2.05 -1.80
CA GLU A 1002 19.14 0.86 -2.37
C GLU A 1002 19.56 0.62 -3.84
N ILE A 1003 19.80 1.68 -4.62
CA ILE A 1003 20.28 1.58 -6.01
C ILE A 1003 21.78 1.20 -6.05
N ASP A 1004 22.63 1.85 -5.24
CA ASP A 1004 24.05 1.53 -5.08
C ASP A 1004 24.25 0.07 -4.65
N TRP A 1005 23.39 -0.42 -3.75
CA TRP A 1005 23.38 -1.81 -3.32
C TRP A 1005 22.89 -2.76 -4.44
N ALA A 1006 21.85 -2.38 -5.17
CA ALA A 1006 21.36 -3.15 -6.33
C ALA A 1006 22.43 -3.28 -7.44
N GLU A 1007 23.15 -2.21 -7.76
CA GLU A 1007 24.29 -2.23 -8.69
C GLU A 1007 25.35 -3.26 -8.23
N GLN A 1008 25.76 -3.20 -6.96
CA GLN A 1008 26.76 -4.11 -6.39
C GLN A 1008 26.30 -5.58 -6.42
N VAL A 1009 25.03 -5.84 -6.07
CA VAL A 1009 24.45 -7.19 -6.08
C VAL A 1009 24.35 -7.76 -7.49
N VAL A 1010 23.92 -6.97 -8.49
CA VAL A 1010 23.82 -7.41 -9.89
C VAL A 1010 25.21 -7.61 -10.50
N ALA A 1011 26.13 -6.67 -10.31
CA ALA A 1011 27.50 -6.75 -10.83
C ALA A 1011 28.32 -7.91 -10.23
N ALA A 1012 27.98 -8.37 -9.01
CA ALA A 1012 28.58 -9.54 -8.38
C ALA A 1012 28.08 -10.89 -8.93
N HIS A 1013 26.96 -10.91 -9.67
CA HIS A 1013 26.31 -12.14 -10.16
C HIS A 1013 26.02 -12.13 -11.68
N PRO A 1014 27.02 -11.85 -12.55
CA PRO A 1014 26.83 -11.74 -13.99
C PRO A 1014 26.47 -13.06 -14.68
N ASP A 1015 26.66 -14.19 -14.00
CA ASP A 1015 26.34 -15.56 -14.44
C ASP A 1015 24.87 -15.96 -14.17
N ARG A 1016 24.09 -15.08 -13.52
CA ARG A 1016 22.69 -15.34 -13.11
C ARG A 1016 21.70 -14.45 -13.85
N ASN A 1017 20.57 -15.01 -14.26
CA ASN A 1017 19.44 -14.24 -14.78
C ASN A 1017 18.79 -13.46 -13.62
N VAL A 1018 18.78 -12.13 -13.70
CA VAL A 1018 18.18 -11.27 -12.67
C VAL A 1018 16.72 -11.00 -13.01
N ILE A 1019 15.84 -11.25 -12.04
CA ILE A 1019 14.46 -10.75 -12.03
C ILE A 1019 14.37 -9.74 -10.89
N VAL A 1020 14.09 -8.47 -11.23
CA VAL A 1020 13.90 -7.40 -10.26
C VAL A 1020 12.44 -7.37 -9.83
N SER A 1021 12.19 -7.29 -8.54
CA SER A 1021 10.89 -7.05 -7.91
C SER A 1021 11.00 -5.73 -7.15
N THR A 1022 10.09 -4.79 -7.39
CA THR A 1022 10.00 -3.57 -6.58
C THR A 1022 8.55 -3.11 -6.52
N HIS A 1023 8.19 -2.36 -5.49
CA HIS A 1023 6.81 -1.91 -5.34
C HIS A 1023 6.40 -0.93 -6.47
N GLU A 1024 7.19 0.12 -6.71
CA GLU A 1024 6.93 1.13 -7.76
C GLU A 1024 7.94 1.03 -8.93
N HIS A 1025 7.45 0.73 -10.14
CA HIS A 1025 8.28 0.78 -11.36
C HIS A 1025 7.56 1.31 -12.61
N LEU A 1026 6.43 0.72 -13.01
CA LEU A 1026 5.61 1.23 -14.11
C LEU A 1026 4.38 1.99 -13.62
N SER A 1027 3.78 2.80 -14.49
CA SER A 1027 2.39 3.24 -14.39
C SER A 1027 1.45 2.20 -15.04
N PRO A 1028 0.16 2.19 -14.67
CA PRO A 1028 -0.80 1.27 -15.26
C PRO A 1028 -1.26 1.80 -16.62
N LYS A 1029 -1.50 0.90 -17.57
CA LYS A 1029 -2.16 1.23 -18.84
C LYS A 1029 -3.54 1.84 -18.55
N LEU A 1030 -3.85 2.93 -19.26
CA LEU A 1030 -5.14 3.61 -19.26
C LEU A 1030 -5.81 3.44 -20.62
N GLN A 1031 -7.11 3.78 -20.72
CA GLN A 1031 -7.87 3.63 -21.97
C GLN A 1031 -7.30 4.45 -23.16
N ALA A 1032 -6.57 5.54 -22.89
CA ALA A 1032 -5.99 6.41 -23.90
C ALA A 1032 -4.44 6.44 -23.92
N GLU A 1033 -3.78 5.91 -22.89
CA GLU A 1033 -2.33 6.06 -22.67
C GLU A 1033 -1.70 4.71 -22.26
N PRO A 1034 -0.56 4.31 -22.85
CA PRO A 1034 0.13 3.07 -22.47
C PRO A 1034 0.84 3.19 -21.11
N ALA A 1035 1.13 2.04 -20.51
CA ALA A 1035 2.04 1.93 -19.38
C ALA A 1035 3.43 2.50 -19.73
N HIS A 1036 4.07 3.13 -18.75
CA HIS A 1036 5.38 3.76 -18.88
C HIS A 1036 6.11 3.78 -17.54
N ARG A 1037 7.45 3.92 -17.52
CA ARG A 1037 8.22 3.95 -16.26
C ARG A 1037 7.82 5.14 -15.39
N SER A 1038 7.65 4.92 -14.09
CA SER A 1038 7.31 5.96 -13.13
C SER A 1038 8.54 6.82 -12.82
N THR A 1039 8.59 7.99 -13.46
CA THR A 1039 9.70 8.96 -13.36
C THR A 1039 9.27 10.33 -12.84
N ALA A 1040 7.96 10.53 -12.65
CA ALA A 1040 7.39 11.83 -12.29
C ALA A 1040 6.07 11.76 -11.49
N SER A 1041 5.61 10.57 -11.10
CA SER A 1041 4.31 10.37 -10.44
C SER A 1041 4.33 10.89 -8.99
N ARG A 1042 5.40 10.57 -8.25
CA ARG A 1042 5.70 11.01 -6.89
C ARG A 1042 7.17 11.45 -6.80
N TRP A 1043 7.57 12.06 -5.68
CA TRP A 1043 8.94 12.56 -5.48
C TRP A 1043 9.98 11.46 -5.21
N VAL A 1044 9.52 10.21 -5.09
CA VAL A 1044 10.33 9.00 -4.89
C VAL A 1044 10.33 8.08 -6.12
N SER A 1045 9.71 8.49 -7.23
CA SER A 1045 9.58 7.71 -8.46
C SER A 1045 10.90 7.65 -9.24
N ARG A 1046 11.77 6.67 -8.95
CA ARG A 1046 13.12 6.54 -9.52
C ARG A 1046 13.27 5.44 -10.60
N ALA A 1047 12.18 4.99 -11.22
CA ALA A 1047 12.19 3.86 -12.16
C ALA A 1047 13.10 4.08 -13.40
N GLY A 1048 13.22 5.32 -13.86
CA GLY A 1048 14.12 5.67 -14.97
C GLY A 1048 15.61 5.62 -14.59
N GLU A 1049 15.93 5.82 -13.32
CA GLU A 1049 17.30 5.76 -12.82
C GLU A 1049 17.71 4.33 -12.47
N LEU A 1050 16.82 3.55 -11.84
CA LEU A 1050 16.98 2.10 -11.72
C LEU A 1050 17.15 1.45 -13.11
N TRP A 1051 16.43 1.97 -14.11
CA TRP A 1051 16.61 1.57 -15.51
C TRP A 1051 18.00 1.88 -16.05
N ASP A 1052 18.44 3.14 -16.00
CA ASP A 1052 19.73 3.56 -16.58
C ASP A 1052 20.96 3.01 -15.84
N ARG A 1053 20.87 2.78 -14.52
CA ARG A 1053 21.99 2.34 -13.66
C ARG A 1053 22.06 0.82 -13.48
N VAL A 1054 20.93 0.14 -13.23
CA VAL A 1054 20.91 -1.29 -12.85
C VAL A 1054 20.40 -2.18 -13.98
N ILE A 1055 19.30 -1.82 -14.65
CA ILE A 1055 18.63 -2.72 -15.59
C ILE A 1055 19.30 -2.70 -16.97
N ALA A 1056 19.26 -1.56 -17.67
CA ALA A 1056 19.73 -1.44 -19.05
C ALA A 1056 21.20 -1.83 -19.31
N PRO A 1057 22.19 -1.51 -18.43
CA PRO A 1057 23.58 -1.86 -18.71
C PRO A 1057 23.92 -3.34 -18.43
N ASN A 1058 23.10 -4.07 -17.68
CA ASN A 1058 23.40 -5.43 -17.23
C ASN A 1058 22.59 -6.46 -18.01
N ARG A 1059 23.18 -7.04 -19.07
CA ARG A 1059 22.54 -7.97 -20.03
C ARG A 1059 21.76 -9.14 -19.39
N ASN A 1060 22.10 -9.48 -18.15
CA ASN A 1060 21.49 -10.57 -17.41
C ASN A 1060 20.18 -10.19 -16.69
N VAL A 1061 19.76 -8.92 -16.68
CA VAL A 1061 18.46 -8.51 -16.15
C VAL A 1061 17.38 -8.77 -17.20
N VAL A 1062 16.53 -9.77 -16.98
CA VAL A 1062 15.53 -10.22 -17.98
C VAL A 1062 14.12 -9.70 -17.72
N ALA A 1063 13.78 -9.40 -16.46
CA ALA A 1063 12.45 -8.91 -16.11
C ALA A 1063 12.42 -7.98 -14.89
N VAL A 1064 11.41 -7.11 -14.85
CA VAL A 1064 11.06 -6.27 -13.69
C VAL A 1064 9.59 -6.47 -13.36
N LEU A 1065 9.25 -6.66 -12.08
CA LEU A 1065 7.91 -6.93 -11.57
C LEU A 1065 7.53 -5.84 -10.55
N SER A 1066 6.30 -5.30 -10.65
CA SER A 1066 5.82 -4.22 -9.78
C SER A 1066 4.31 -4.21 -9.53
N GLY A 1067 3.90 -3.45 -8.50
CA GLY A 1067 2.51 -3.22 -8.06
C GLY A 1067 2.22 -1.73 -7.92
N HIS A 1068 1.74 -1.28 -6.75
CA HIS A 1068 1.61 0.13 -6.32
C HIS A 1068 0.60 1.02 -7.05
N PHE A 1069 0.52 0.96 -8.39
CA PHE A 1069 -0.45 1.74 -9.16
C PHE A 1069 -1.56 0.84 -9.71
N HIS A 1070 -2.72 0.96 -9.08
CA HIS A 1070 -3.87 0.08 -9.24
C HIS A 1070 -4.24 -0.15 -10.72
N GLY A 1071 -4.06 -1.38 -11.22
CA GLY A 1071 -4.20 -1.68 -12.65
C GLY A 1071 -3.26 -2.76 -13.18
N LEU A 1072 -3.08 -2.78 -14.50
CA LEU A 1072 -2.15 -3.64 -15.22
C LEU A 1072 -1.25 -2.77 -16.11
N GLY A 1073 0.00 -3.19 -16.29
CA GLY A 1073 0.94 -2.53 -17.20
C GLY A 1073 1.98 -3.50 -17.74
N GLN A 1074 2.49 -3.21 -18.93
CA GLN A 1074 3.61 -3.91 -19.55
C GLN A 1074 4.41 -2.93 -20.39
N VAL A 1075 5.75 -3.03 -20.31
CA VAL A 1075 6.69 -2.49 -21.28
C VAL A 1075 7.63 -3.63 -21.68
N VAL A 1076 7.99 -3.70 -22.96
CA VAL A 1076 9.08 -4.55 -23.45
C VAL A 1076 10.07 -3.64 -24.17
N THR A 1077 11.33 -3.70 -23.78
CA THR A 1077 12.41 -2.95 -24.43
C THR A 1077 13.37 -3.91 -25.10
N GLU A 1078 13.38 -3.92 -26.44
CA GLU A 1078 14.35 -4.64 -27.26
C GLU A 1078 15.74 -4.00 -27.16
N ASP A 1079 16.81 -4.80 -27.25
CA ASP A 1079 18.22 -4.34 -27.24
C ASP A 1079 18.55 -3.34 -26.09
N ALA A 1080 18.08 -3.58 -24.87
CA ALA A 1080 18.23 -2.66 -23.74
C ALA A 1080 19.71 -2.30 -23.45
N GLY A 1081 19.96 -1.02 -23.16
CA GLY A 1081 21.32 -0.48 -23.05
C GLY A 1081 22.09 -0.40 -24.38
N GLY A 1082 21.46 -0.74 -25.52
CA GLY A 1082 22.13 -0.93 -26.81
C GLY A 1082 22.85 -2.26 -26.94
N LEU A 1083 22.46 -3.27 -26.14
CA LEU A 1083 23.10 -4.59 -26.08
C LEU A 1083 22.30 -5.61 -26.90
N PRO A 1084 22.83 -6.17 -28.00
CA PRO A 1084 22.05 -7.03 -28.90
C PRO A 1084 21.42 -8.27 -28.23
N GLY A 1085 20.09 -8.39 -28.36
CA GLY A 1085 19.26 -9.43 -27.75
C GLY A 1085 19.08 -9.31 -26.24
N HIS A 1086 19.37 -8.14 -25.65
CA HIS A 1086 19.05 -7.82 -24.26
C HIS A 1086 17.60 -7.31 -24.16
N ASP A 1087 16.65 -8.19 -24.41
CA ASP A 1087 15.23 -7.82 -24.37
C ASP A 1087 14.75 -7.94 -22.91
N VAL A 1088 14.18 -6.85 -22.38
CA VAL A 1088 13.74 -6.76 -20.97
C VAL A 1088 12.23 -6.59 -20.90
N VAL A 1089 11.59 -7.38 -20.04
CA VAL A 1089 10.13 -7.37 -19.84
C VAL A 1089 9.78 -6.76 -18.49
N GLU A 1090 9.18 -5.58 -18.51
CA GLU A 1090 8.75 -4.85 -17.31
C GLU A 1090 7.23 -5.00 -17.16
N LEU A 1091 6.79 -5.51 -16.00
CA LEU A 1091 5.39 -5.78 -15.70
C LEU A 1091 4.91 -5.00 -14.48
N LEU A 1092 3.68 -4.53 -14.56
CA LEU A 1092 2.88 -4.11 -13.41
C LEU A 1092 1.62 -4.96 -13.32
N ALA A 1093 1.29 -5.37 -12.09
CA ALA A 1093 -0.02 -5.84 -11.70
C ALA A 1093 -0.31 -5.30 -10.30
N ASP A 1094 -1.47 -4.68 -10.13
CA ASP A 1094 -2.07 -4.37 -8.82
C ASP A 1094 -3.58 -4.57 -8.93
N TYR A 1095 -4.11 -5.47 -8.12
CA TYR A 1095 -5.51 -5.87 -8.12
C TYR A 1095 -6.33 -5.29 -6.95
N GLN A 1096 -5.76 -4.43 -6.10
CA GLN A 1096 -6.35 -4.07 -4.81
C GLN A 1096 -7.69 -3.31 -4.93
N GLU A 1097 -7.84 -2.48 -5.96
CA GLU A 1097 -9.09 -1.79 -6.31
C GLU A 1097 -9.91 -2.51 -7.41
N PHE A 1098 -9.52 -3.72 -7.83
CA PHE A 1098 -10.42 -4.54 -8.63
C PHE A 1098 -11.51 -5.08 -7.72
N ARG A 1099 -12.77 -4.96 -8.16
CA ARG A 1099 -13.93 -5.24 -7.31
C ARG A 1099 -14.72 -6.40 -7.88
N THR A 1100 -15.15 -7.30 -7.01
CA THR A 1100 -16.13 -8.33 -7.37
C THR A 1100 -17.43 -7.68 -7.86
N HIS A 1101 -18.32 -8.41 -8.53
CA HIS A 1101 -19.63 -7.87 -8.94
C HIS A 1101 -20.57 -7.50 -7.78
N THR A 1102 -20.14 -7.61 -6.51
CA THR A 1102 -20.82 -7.01 -5.34
C THR A 1102 -20.03 -5.86 -4.70
N GLY A 1103 -19.00 -5.36 -5.38
CA GLY A 1103 -18.23 -4.18 -5.01
C GLY A 1103 -17.14 -4.40 -3.94
N GLN A 1104 -17.02 -5.62 -3.40
CA GLN A 1104 -15.95 -5.99 -2.48
C GLN A 1104 -14.57 -6.02 -3.18
N ARG A 1105 -13.54 -5.47 -2.51
CA ARG A 1105 -12.11 -5.61 -2.83
C ARG A 1105 -11.57 -7.00 -2.41
N ALA A 1106 -12.20 -8.06 -2.92
CA ALA A 1106 -11.98 -9.45 -2.51
C ALA A 1106 -11.75 -10.37 -3.73
N THR A 1107 -11.05 -9.85 -4.75
CA THR A 1107 -10.88 -10.50 -6.04
C THR A 1107 -9.79 -11.58 -6.02
N GLY A 1108 -8.66 -11.35 -5.34
CA GLY A 1108 -7.61 -12.36 -5.15
C GLY A 1108 -6.95 -12.83 -6.45
N PHE A 1109 -6.75 -11.91 -7.40
CA PHE A 1109 -5.97 -12.17 -8.61
C PHE A 1109 -4.47 -12.22 -8.30
N GLN A 1110 -3.74 -13.05 -9.05
CA GLN A 1110 -2.29 -13.16 -9.04
C GLN A 1110 -1.82 -13.59 -10.44
N ARG A 1111 -0.52 -13.44 -10.72
CA ARG A 1111 0.09 -13.86 -11.99
C ARG A 1111 1.01 -15.07 -11.82
N LEU A 1112 1.01 -15.96 -12.80
CA LEU A 1112 2.05 -16.98 -12.97
C LEU A 1112 2.84 -16.66 -14.24
N LEU A 1113 4.16 -16.58 -14.11
CA LEU A 1113 5.10 -16.45 -15.23
C LEU A 1113 5.65 -17.84 -15.52
N GLN A 1114 5.53 -18.32 -16.76
CA GLN A 1114 5.88 -19.68 -17.18
C GLN A 1114 6.96 -19.63 -18.28
N LEU A 1115 8.18 -20.10 -17.97
CA LEU A 1115 9.40 -19.81 -18.72
C LEU A 1115 9.90 -21.02 -19.53
N ASP A 1116 9.99 -20.91 -20.85
CA ASP A 1116 10.71 -21.84 -21.74
C ASP A 1116 12.09 -21.25 -22.08
N LEU A 1117 13.13 -21.77 -21.43
CA LEU A 1117 14.49 -21.22 -21.50
C LEU A 1117 15.08 -21.31 -22.91
N ALA A 1118 14.75 -22.36 -23.66
CA ALA A 1118 15.34 -22.63 -24.97
C ALA A 1118 14.59 -21.97 -26.14
N SER A 1119 13.41 -21.38 -25.91
CA SER A 1119 12.75 -20.45 -26.84
C SER A 1119 12.88 -18.98 -26.41
N GLY A 1120 13.33 -18.72 -25.18
CA GLY A 1120 13.34 -17.39 -24.58
C GLY A 1120 11.95 -16.86 -24.22
N THR A 1121 10.94 -17.73 -24.12
CA THR A 1121 9.54 -17.30 -23.94
C THR A 1121 9.15 -17.24 -22.47
N ILE A 1122 8.52 -16.13 -22.07
CA ILE A 1122 7.77 -15.97 -20.82
C ILE A 1122 6.29 -15.90 -21.19
N ALA A 1123 5.50 -16.93 -20.89
CA ALA A 1123 4.04 -16.79 -20.83
C ALA A 1123 3.64 -16.17 -19.49
N VAL A 1124 2.64 -15.31 -19.48
CA VAL A 1124 2.12 -14.64 -18.28
C VAL A 1124 0.61 -14.83 -18.24
N ASP A 1125 0.14 -15.48 -17.18
CA ASP A 1125 -1.26 -15.82 -16.98
C ASP A 1125 -1.80 -15.17 -15.69
N THR A 1126 -2.90 -14.42 -15.79
CA THR A 1126 -3.61 -13.81 -14.65
C THR A 1126 -4.80 -14.68 -14.21
N PHE A 1127 -4.88 -15.03 -12.92
CA PHE A 1127 -5.99 -15.86 -12.41
C PHE A 1127 -6.34 -15.59 -10.94
N SER A 1128 -7.56 -15.95 -10.55
CA SER A 1128 -8.04 -15.91 -9.17
C SER A 1128 -8.62 -17.26 -8.74
N THR A 1129 -8.02 -17.87 -7.71
CA THR A 1129 -8.55 -19.08 -7.05
C THR A 1129 -9.93 -18.82 -6.43
N ARG A 1130 -10.12 -17.62 -5.86
CA ARG A 1130 -11.32 -17.21 -5.12
C ARG A 1130 -12.53 -16.97 -6.03
N LEU A 1131 -12.31 -16.45 -7.24
CA LEU A 1131 -13.36 -16.18 -8.23
C LEU A 1131 -13.51 -17.32 -9.25
N LYS A 1132 -12.49 -18.17 -9.39
CA LYS A 1132 -12.33 -19.16 -10.48
C LYS A 1132 -12.36 -18.49 -11.85
N ALA A 1133 -11.74 -17.31 -11.91
CA ALA A 1133 -11.62 -16.47 -13.10
C ALA A 1133 -10.17 -16.42 -13.59
N THR A 1134 -10.02 -16.24 -14.90
CA THR A 1134 -8.74 -16.23 -15.64
C THR A 1134 -8.57 -14.94 -16.44
N ALA A 1135 -9.30 -13.90 -16.02
CA ALA A 1135 -9.27 -12.56 -16.56
C ALA A 1135 -9.70 -11.61 -15.43
N SER A 1136 -8.95 -10.54 -15.20
CA SER A 1136 -9.23 -9.49 -14.23
C SER A 1136 -9.97 -8.31 -14.86
N TYR A 1137 -9.89 -8.10 -16.19
CA TYR A 1137 -10.61 -7.00 -16.86
C TYR A 1137 -12.14 -6.94 -16.60
N PRO A 1138 -12.88 -8.05 -16.35
CA PRO A 1138 -14.29 -7.98 -15.95
C PRO A 1138 -14.56 -7.39 -14.55
N TYR A 1139 -13.50 -7.04 -13.80
CA TYR A 1139 -13.52 -6.54 -12.43
C TYR A 1139 -12.82 -5.17 -12.28
N ASP A 1140 -12.42 -4.55 -13.41
CA ASP A 1140 -11.87 -3.19 -13.53
C ASP A 1140 -12.97 -2.12 -13.37
N TYR A 1141 -13.60 -2.07 -12.19
CA TYR A 1141 -14.51 -0.99 -11.77
C TYR A 1141 -13.72 0.29 -11.44
N GLU A 1142 -14.42 1.42 -11.30
CA GLU A 1142 -13.83 2.72 -10.93
C GLU A 1142 -13.12 2.68 -9.55
N GLN A 1143 -11.97 3.37 -9.45
CA GLN A 1143 -10.98 3.23 -8.38
C GLN A 1143 -10.62 4.59 -7.75
N PHE A 1144 -9.99 4.59 -6.56
CA PHE A 1144 -9.65 5.81 -5.80
C PHE A 1144 -10.86 6.73 -5.53
N LEU A 1145 -11.92 6.17 -4.96
CA LEU A 1145 -13.19 6.87 -4.73
C LEU A 1145 -13.44 7.18 -3.25
N PRO A 1146 -12.85 8.26 -2.69
CA PRO A 1146 -13.09 8.66 -1.31
C PRO A 1146 -14.52 9.14 -1.09
N ASP A 1147 -15.04 8.94 0.12
CA ASP A 1147 -16.42 9.26 0.46
C ASP A 1147 -16.65 10.77 0.63
N THR A 1148 -17.31 11.35 -0.38
CA THR A 1148 -17.68 12.78 -0.39
C THR A 1148 -18.85 13.13 0.55
N GLY A 1149 -19.41 12.15 1.26
CA GLY A 1149 -20.66 12.26 2.00
C GLY A 1149 -21.92 12.21 1.12
N ALA A 1150 -21.81 12.35 -0.21
CA ALA A 1150 -22.97 12.40 -1.11
C ALA A 1150 -23.61 11.02 -1.34
N ASP A 1151 -24.91 10.91 -1.14
CA ASP A 1151 -25.63 9.61 -1.16
C ASP A 1151 -25.55 8.86 -2.49
N THR A 1152 -25.39 9.58 -3.60
CA THR A 1152 -25.34 9.03 -4.96
C THR A 1152 -23.93 8.99 -5.56
N SER A 1153 -22.88 9.38 -4.85
CA SER A 1153 -21.51 9.23 -5.38
C SER A 1153 -21.05 7.77 -5.27
N PRO A 1154 -20.39 7.21 -6.30
CA PRO A 1154 -19.46 6.10 -6.13
C PRO A 1154 -18.47 6.42 -5.01
N SER A 1155 -18.30 5.51 -4.04
CA SER A 1155 -17.31 5.65 -2.97
C SER A 1155 -16.96 4.30 -2.34
N ASN A 1156 -15.90 4.30 -1.54
CA ASN A 1156 -15.41 3.11 -0.83
C ASN A 1156 -16.41 2.57 0.20
N ASP A 1157 -17.09 3.44 0.95
CA ASP A 1157 -18.20 3.08 1.84
C ASP A 1157 -19.54 2.82 1.09
N ARG A 1158 -19.68 3.21 -0.19
CA ARG A 1158 -20.87 2.98 -1.05
C ARG A 1158 -20.57 2.10 -2.29
N PRO A 1159 -20.09 0.85 -2.12
CA PRO A 1159 -19.64 -0.02 -3.21
C PRO A 1159 -20.72 -0.36 -4.27
N TRP A 1160 -22.01 -0.26 -3.92
CA TRP A 1160 -23.12 -0.43 -4.87
C TRP A 1160 -23.17 0.67 -5.93
N ASN A 1161 -22.83 1.92 -5.58
CA ASN A 1161 -22.76 3.02 -6.53
C ASN A 1161 -21.60 2.82 -7.53
N VAL A 1162 -20.48 2.23 -7.07
CA VAL A 1162 -19.34 1.85 -7.94
C VAL A 1162 -19.75 0.76 -8.95
N VAL A 1163 -20.43 -0.30 -8.48
CA VAL A 1163 -20.94 -1.36 -9.37
C VAL A 1163 -21.97 -0.83 -10.37
N ALA A 1164 -22.80 0.13 -9.96
CA ALA A 1164 -23.79 0.78 -10.83
C ALA A 1164 -23.18 1.76 -11.86
N ALA A 1165 -22.02 2.34 -11.59
CA ALA A 1165 -21.26 3.15 -12.55
C ALA A 1165 -20.66 2.28 -13.68
N GLY A 1166 -20.22 1.06 -13.34
CA GLY A 1166 -19.75 0.05 -14.29
C GLY A 1166 -18.22 -0.05 -14.37
N LEU A 1167 -17.73 -0.70 -15.42
CA LEU A 1167 -16.29 -0.91 -15.66
C LEU A 1167 -15.65 0.30 -16.33
N GLN A 1168 -14.38 0.57 -16.01
CA GLN A 1168 -13.55 1.56 -16.70
C GLN A 1168 -13.16 1.10 -18.11
N ASN A 1169 -13.02 -0.22 -18.31
CA ASN A 1169 -12.56 -0.84 -19.56
C ASN A 1169 -11.16 -0.34 -19.98
N ARG A 1170 -10.21 -0.30 -19.03
CA ARG A 1170 -8.78 -0.06 -19.32
C ARG A 1170 -8.11 -1.27 -19.97
N TYR A 1171 -8.58 -2.46 -19.59
CA TYR A 1171 -7.95 -3.74 -19.92
C TYR A 1171 -8.81 -4.62 -20.82
N GLN A 1172 -8.16 -5.52 -21.56
CA GLN A 1172 -8.74 -6.59 -22.38
C GLN A 1172 -8.02 -7.91 -22.04
N ALA A 1173 -8.35 -9.01 -22.72
CA ALA A 1173 -7.76 -10.32 -22.44
C ALA A 1173 -6.23 -10.33 -22.66
N GLU A 1174 -5.73 -9.54 -23.61
CA GLU A 1174 -4.31 -9.35 -23.92
C GLU A 1174 -3.50 -8.73 -22.76
N ASP A 1175 -4.13 -8.11 -21.77
CA ASP A 1175 -3.47 -7.59 -20.56
C ASP A 1175 -3.43 -8.61 -19.42
N ASP A 1176 -4.30 -9.63 -19.48
CA ASP A 1176 -4.42 -10.70 -18.50
C ASP A 1176 -3.61 -11.95 -18.89
N GLU A 1177 -3.52 -12.26 -20.19
CA GLU A 1177 -2.91 -13.47 -20.76
C GLU A 1177 -2.07 -13.11 -22.01
N PHE A 1178 -0.74 -13.29 -21.95
CA PHE A 1178 0.17 -12.93 -23.05
C PHE A 1178 1.51 -13.67 -23.01
N THR A 1179 2.30 -13.57 -24.09
CA THR A 1179 3.69 -14.04 -24.16
C THR A 1179 4.66 -12.91 -24.46
N ALA A 1180 5.79 -12.87 -23.75
CA ALA A 1180 6.93 -12.00 -24.02
C ALA A 1180 8.21 -12.83 -24.28
N HIS A 1181 9.25 -12.18 -24.81
CA HIS A 1181 10.53 -12.84 -25.16
C HIS A 1181 11.73 -12.14 -24.53
N VAL A 1182 12.73 -12.93 -24.10
CA VAL A 1182 14.00 -12.52 -23.49
C VAL A 1182 15.12 -13.51 -23.84
N THR A 1183 16.39 -13.13 -23.72
CA THR A 1183 17.52 -14.08 -23.89
C THR A 1183 18.06 -14.55 -22.52
N PHE A 1184 17.75 -15.78 -22.13
CA PHE A 1184 18.26 -16.38 -20.88
C PHE A 1184 19.70 -16.90 -20.97
N GLN A 1185 20.42 -16.82 -19.85
CA GLN A 1185 21.59 -17.67 -19.55
C GLN A 1185 21.11 -19.02 -19.01
N TYR A 1186 21.61 -20.13 -19.56
CA TYR A 1186 21.23 -21.48 -19.15
C TYR A 1186 22.24 -22.52 -19.68
N ALA A 1187 22.35 -23.66 -18.99
CA ALA A 1187 23.25 -24.75 -19.34
C ALA A 1187 22.89 -25.39 -20.69
N LYS A 1188 23.71 -25.11 -21.71
CA LYS A 1188 23.66 -25.67 -23.05
C LYS A 1188 24.79 -26.67 -23.27
N ARG A 1189 24.51 -27.77 -23.95
CA ARG A 1189 25.48 -28.84 -24.22
C ARG A 1189 25.11 -29.65 -25.45
N VAL A 1190 26.11 -29.98 -26.27
CA VAL A 1190 26.04 -31.03 -27.29
C VAL A 1190 27.17 -32.02 -27.08
N ALA A 1191 26.84 -33.31 -27.02
CA ALA A 1191 27.81 -34.39 -26.83
C ALA A 1191 27.53 -35.53 -27.80
N THR A 1192 28.47 -35.82 -28.72
CA THR A 1192 28.26 -36.82 -29.79
C THR A 1192 28.68 -38.21 -29.34
N SER A 1193 27.71 -39.13 -29.21
CA SER A 1193 27.98 -40.55 -28.99
C SER A 1193 28.30 -41.29 -30.30
N GLY A 1194 27.76 -40.84 -31.44
CA GLY A 1194 27.97 -41.52 -32.72
C GLY A 1194 27.55 -40.73 -33.95
N LEU A 1195 28.14 -41.10 -35.10
CA LEU A 1195 27.78 -40.62 -36.43
C LEU A 1195 27.67 -41.82 -37.38
N THR A 1196 26.63 -41.83 -38.22
CA THR A 1196 26.26 -42.93 -39.10
C THR A 1196 25.88 -42.46 -40.49
N THR A 1197 26.04 -43.34 -41.48
CA THR A 1197 25.66 -43.11 -42.87
C THR A 1197 24.91 -44.29 -43.45
N ALA A 1198 23.93 -44.02 -44.31
CA ALA A 1198 23.20 -45.05 -45.05
C ALA A 1198 23.01 -44.63 -46.51
N GLY A 1199 22.94 -45.64 -47.39
CA GLY A 1199 22.67 -45.41 -48.81
C GLY A 1199 21.27 -44.82 -49.04
N PRO A 1200 20.99 -44.35 -50.27
CA PRO A 1200 19.66 -43.87 -50.62
C PRO A 1200 18.61 -44.94 -50.39
N THR A 1201 17.43 -44.53 -49.90
CA THR A 1201 16.29 -45.43 -49.75
C THR A 1201 15.88 -45.98 -51.11
N THR A 1202 16.14 -47.27 -51.33
CA THR A 1202 15.54 -48.00 -52.44
C THR A 1202 14.03 -48.05 -52.22
N ALA A 1203 13.27 -47.38 -53.08
CA ALA A 1203 11.82 -47.47 -53.06
C ALA A 1203 11.41 -48.91 -53.39
N SER A 1204 11.06 -49.68 -52.36
CA SER A 1204 10.58 -51.04 -52.48
C SER A 1204 9.18 -51.06 -53.09
N VAL A 1205 9.12 -51.02 -54.42
CA VAL A 1205 7.89 -51.31 -55.16
C VAL A 1205 7.43 -52.71 -54.76
N ALA A 1206 6.37 -52.78 -53.96
CA ALA A 1206 5.78 -54.01 -53.47
C ALA A 1206 5.04 -54.73 -54.60
N ALA A 1207 5.80 -55.38 -55.49
CA ALA A 1207 5.30 -56.14 -56.63
C ALA A 1207 4.69 -57.48 -56.19
N GLY A 1208 3.57 -57.42 -55.47
CA GLY A 1208 2.74 -58.59 -55.16
C GLY A 1208 2.10 -59.13 -56.44
N ALA A 1209 2.39 -60.38 -56.79
CA ALA A 1209 1.77 -61.04 -57.94
C ALA A 1209 0.26 -61.26 -57.69
N GLY A 1210 -0.59 -60.86 -58.64
CA GLY A 1210 -2.05 -60.90 -58.49
C GLY A 1210 -2.73 -62.09 -59.16
N SER A 1211 -3.87 -62.52 -58.62
CA SER A 1211 -4.89 -63.27 -59.35
C SER A 1211 -6.24 -63.31 -58.59
N ARG A 1212 -7.19 -62.46 -59.03
CA ARG A 1212 -8.63 -62.47 -58.67
C ARG A 1212 -8.90 -62.04 -57.21
N ASP A 1213 -10.01 -61.39 -56.87
CA ASP A 1213 -11.32 -61.35 -57.55
C ASP A 1213 -12.08 -60.00 -57.37
N ALA A 1214 -13.24 -59.88 -58.02
CA ALA A 1214 -14.39 -58.98 -57.72
C ALA A 1214 -14.28 -57.41 -57.82
N SER A 1215 -15.02 -56.89 -58.81
CA SER A 1215 -15.97 -55.75 -58.69
C SER A 1215 -15.57 -54.26 -58.57
N ARG A 1216 -15.56 -53.61 -59.73
CA ARG A 1216 -16.32 -52.38 -60.10
C ARG A 1216 -16.17 -51.05 -59.32
N THR A 1217 -15.33 -50.19 -59.88
CA THR A 1217 -15.72 -48.88 -60.49
C THR A 1217 -16.52 -47.84 -59.69
N LEU A 1218 -15.80 -46.86 -59.14
CA LEU A 1218 -15.86 -45.41 -59.44
C LEU A 1218 -17.21 -44.78 -59.90
N GLY A 1219 -17.65 -43.72 -59.20
CA GLY A 1219 -18.71 -42.81 -59.64
C GLY A 1219 -18.36 -41.35 -59.32
N LEU A 1220 -18.48 -40.45 -60.31
CA LEU A 1220 -17.97 -39.07 -60.28
C LEU A 1220 -19.12 -38.03 -60.25
N LEU A 1221 -18.74 -36.76 -60.04
CA LEU A 1221 -19.36 -35.50 -60.50
C LEU A 1221 -20.28 -34.69 -59.58
N LEU A 1222 -20.09 -33.37 -59.71
CA LEU A 1222 -20.94 -32.29 -59.24
C LEU A 1222 -22.22 -32.19 -60.10
N ARG A 1223 -23.37 -31.85 -59.48
CA ARG A 1223 -24.25 -30.71 -59.87
C ARG A 1223 -25.64 -30.75 -59.19
N GLY A 1224 -26.20 -29.55 -59.00
CA GLY A 1224 -27.64 -29.30 -59.16
C GLY A 1224 -28.52 -29.52 -57.92
N GLY A 1225 -29.05 -28.43 -57.36
CA GLY A 1225 -30.07 -28.48 -56.30
C GLY A 1225 -31.51 -28.58 -56.84
N GLY A 1226 -32.48 -28.66 -55.93
CA GLY A 1226 -33.90 -28.65 -56.31
C GLY A 1226 -34.91 -29.03 -55.22
N GLY A 1227 -35.15 -28.12 -54.25
CA GLY A 1227 -36.42 -27.92 -53.51
C GLY A 1227 -37.09 -29.08 -52.74
N GLY A 1228 -37.42 -28.84 -51.46
CA GLY A 1228 -38.28 -29.73 -50.66
C GLY A 1228 -38.66 -29.11 -49.30
N ALA A 1229 -39.89 -28.60 -49.16
CA ALA A 1229 -40.34 -27.75 -48.06
C ALA A 1229 -40.46 -28.45 -46.67
N GLY A 1230 -40.38 -27.66 -45.59
CA GLY A 1230 -40.57 -28.07 -44.20
C GLY A 1230 -39.88 -27.12 -43.20
N ALA A 1231 -40.30 -25.85 -43.06
CA ALA A 1231 -41.46 -25.42 -42.26
C ALA A 1231 -41.34 -25.79 -40.77
N GLY A 1232 -40.84 -24.87 -39.95
CA GLY A 1232 -40.70 -25.03 -38.50
C GLY A 1232 -39.98 -23.83 -37.86
N SER A 1233 -40.74 -22.87 -37.34
CA SER A 1233 -40.21 -21.70 -36.63
C SER A 1233 -39.95 -21.99 -35.16
N ASN A 1234 -38.89 -21.40 -34.59
CA ASN A 1234 -39.10 -20.67 -33.34
C ASN A 1234 -38.07 -19.57 -33.11
N VAL A 1235 -38.52 -18.52 -32.42
CA VAL A 1235 -37.68 -17.48 -31.82
C VAL A 1235 -37.52 -17.83 -30.35
N GLY A 1236 -36.32 -17.62 -29.80
CA GLY A 1236 -36.05 -17.75 -28.37
C GLY A 1236 -34.85 -16.90 -28.01
N ALA A 1237 -35.08 -15.83 -27.26
CA ALA A 1237 -34.02 -15.10 -26.57
C ALA A 1237 -33.77 -15.75 -25.21
N GLY A 1238 -32.53 -15.66 -24.74
CA GLY A 1238 -32.03 -16.19 -23.47
C GLY A 1238 -30.57 -15.83 -23.34
#